data_AF-A0A651F5T2-F1
#
_entry.id   AF-A0A651F5T2-F1
#
_cell.length_a   1.000
_cell.length_b   1.000
_cell.length_c   1.000
_cell.angle_alpha   90.00
_cell.angle_beta   90.00
_cell.angle_gamma   90.00
#
_symmetry.space_group_name_H-M   'P 1'
#
loop_
_entity.id
_entity.type
_entity.pdbx_description
1 polymer ?
#
loop_
_entity_poly.entity_id
_entity_poly.type
_entity_poly.pdbx_seq_one_letter_code
_entity_poly.pdbx_strand_id
1 'polypeptide(L)'
;MPLHGRRPCGCTGRGITLKKIQTARGFIFTYHKKYLILCGMSKHAQQSKKIPEPVLKAQAVLEILRAENPDTAEDLAKILPIYAIQQNKAGETVTEKTLLDDARKGADYLKQNSGKKNGGKDKKPQDILETYRQILKDLPEDDRKTDTGEQIRENTAEITQPQKQKKPKKHVSHDRALIAAAPQASAEEIAALIEKGADPKAKLSKAMREAANAKNWGATAFLIEQGARKHLLLPKEKRAVEDYTKSAQKWQKKLRIAPPHGLHEDNPEFFKKSAFEATLKLLAEEGIGGAEANKAAFRLSGLLQSEQRVLQYLKQWGKKGETPLYTLSQDIRLPRPPGAKEENDAPPLQPLDAMTAWVTGIFEKEEPQPEPVTPNIKDWGDAVLKCGPSMAGLVKFSRFVASPQKSSDGKTWSTQSTRAECAKHLYKRAMNYPDLAELCYRYGVKQKHYEQALKLIEKRKIPKKRMPDLTIDGEKFNLPGGKFRRLSHDDFQGLFLGEMTACCQSIGKVGAACAKHGYVSENGGFYVVESAKGDIIGQSWAWRGKKGELCFDSLETLGDRLSPEQWAELLKAAANELTEKQNRHDVTALHIGAGGRTPKELKKVFKDSAKARPKDFGFFRHRDSRFSQLRVWKRTA
;
A
#
# COMPACT_ATOMS: atom_id res chain seq x y z
N MET A 1 60.42 28.22 11.78
CA MET A 1 60.79 28.49 10.37
C MET A 1 61.47 27.23 9.83
N PRO A 2 61.14 26.72 8.62
CA PRO A 2 61.28 27.43 7.33
C PRO A 2 60.02 27.38 6.41
N LEU A 3 60.05 28.11 5.28
CA LEU A 3 58.94 28.31 4.33
C LEU A 3 59.34 28.16 2.84
N HIS A 4 58.35 27.68 2.06
CA HIS A 4 58.01 27.90 0.61
C HIS A 4 58.92 27.31 -0.51
N GLY A 5 58.42 26.87 -1.69
CA GLY A 5 57.07 26.75 -2.26
C GLY A 5 56.98 27.10 -3.77
N ARG A 6 56.45 26.15 -4.59
CA ARG A 6 55.80 26.23 -5.95
C ARG A 6 56.62 26.23 -7.28
N ARG A 7 56.09 25.50 -8.28
CA ARG A 7 56.37 25.48 -9.74
C ARG A 7 55.06 25.28 -10.56
N PRO A 8 55.02 25.53 -11.90
CA PRO A 8 53.79 25.88 -12.63
C PRO A 8 53.42 25.05 -13.91
N CYS A 9 52.16 25.28 -14.35
CA CYS A 9 51.50 25.36 -15.68
C CYS A 9 51.81 24.48 -16.92
N GLY A 10 50.73 24.09 -17.63
CA GLY A 10 50.72 23.71 -19.06
C GLY A 10 49.30 23.63 -19.66
N CYS A 11 49.11 24.21 -20.86
CA CYS A 11 48.28 23.78 -22.01
C CYS A 11 47.64 24.92 -22.85
N THR A 12 47.87 24.78 -24.15
CA THR A 12 47.62 25.57 -25.38
C THR A 12 46.14 25.50 -25.84
N GLY A 13 45.55 26.30 -26.74
CA GLY A 13 45.98 27.22 -27.81
C GLY A 13 45.23 26.84 -29.13
N ARG A 14 44.23 27.64 -29.58
CA ARG A 14 43.41 27.43 -30.82
C ARG A 14 43.65 28.53 -31.87
N GLY A 15 43.59 28.17 -33.17
CA GLY A 15 43.36 29.05 -34.34
C GLY A 15 42.75 28.19 -35.50
N ILE A 16 41.67 28.55 -36.23
CA ILE A 16 41.43 29.64 -37.24
C ILE A 16 42.28 29.40 -38.52
N THR A 17 41.86 29.32 -39.80
CA THR A 17 40.60 29.47 -40.58
C THR A 17 40.78 29.05 -42.09
N LEU A 18 39.64 28.87 -42.80
CA LEU A 18 39.25 29.31 -44.18
C LEU A 18 39.55 28.53 -45.51
N LYS A 19 38.45 28.47 -46.32
CA LYS A 19 38.29 28.54 -47.81
C LYS A 19 38.60 27.28 -48.66
N LYS A 20 37.93 26.95 -49.80
CA LYS A 20 36.71 27.35 -50.56
C LYS A 20 36.62 26.43 -51.82
N ILE A 21 35.48 26.45 -52.55
CA ILE A 21 35.19 26.01 -53.96
C ILE A 21 34.63 24.58 -54.12
N GLN A 22 33.38 24.27 -54.53
CA GLN A 22 32.47 24.56 -55.68
C GLN A 22 32.54 23.56 -56.86
N THR A 23 31.34 23.09 -57.28
CA THR A 23 30.86 22.45 -58.55
C THR A 23 30.38 21.00 -58.40
N ALA A 24 29.41 20.44 -59.16
CA ALA A 24 28.15 20.87 -59.79
C ALA A 24 27.57 19.61 -60.50
N ARG A 25 26.23 19.35 -60.39
CA ARG A 25 25.35 18.53 -61.29
C ARG A 25 25.72 17.03 -61.51
N GLY A 26 24.84 16.07 -61.78
CA GLY A 26 23.39 15.93 -61.98
C GLY A 26 23.05 14.42 -62.09
N PHE A 27 21.83 14.03 -61.72
CA PHE A 27 20.82 13.32 -62.54
C PHE A 27 20.99 11.81 -62.87
N ILE A 28 19.97 11.03 -62.42
CA ILE A 28 19.29 9.85 -63.05
C ILE A 28 19.83 8.40 -62.89
N PHE A 29 18.97 7.61 -62.20
CA PHE A 29 18.50 6.20 -62.36
C PHE A 29 19.40 4.95 -62.43
N THR A 30 18.75 3.89 -61.91
CA THR A 30 18.76 2.45 -62.26
C THR A 30 19.76 1.49 -61.61
N TYR A 31 19.20 0.69 -60.68
CA TYR A 31 19.10 -0.78 -60.67
C TYR A 31 20.29 -1.67 -61.12
N HIS A 32 20.62 -2.57 -60.19
CA HIS A 32 20.93 -4.01 -60.34
C HIS A 32 22.39 -4.53 -60.44
N LYS A 33 22.72 -5.30 -59.38
CA LYS A 33 23.37 -6.63 -59.33
C LYS A 33 24.88 -6.80 -59.60
N LYS A 34 25.49 -7.39 -58.54
CA LYS A 34 26.55 -8.44 -58.47
C LYS A 34 28.01 -8.00 -58.61
N TYR A 35 28.80 -8.17 -57.53
CA TYR A 35 29.78 -9.25 -57.24
C TYR A 35 30.50 -8.86 -55.93
N LEU A 36 30.30 -9.52 -54.78
CA LEU A 36 30.94 -10.73 -54.23
C LEU A 36 32.47 -10.63 -54.01
N ILE A 37 32.88 -10.92 -52.75
CA ILE A 37 34.20 -11.35 -52.20
C ILE A 37 35.11 -10.21 -51.65
N LEU A 38 35.63 -10.18 -50.41
CA LEU A 38 35.47 -10.90 -49.11
C LEU A 38 36.29 -10.18 -48.00
N CYS A 39 36.01 -10.50 -46.72
CA CYS A 39 36.62 -10.12 -45.42
C CYS A 39 35.97 -8.95 -44.68
N GLY A 40 35.46 -9.05 -43.45
CA GLY A 40 35.39 -10.11 -42.45
C GLY A 40 34.84 -9.50 -41.13
N MET A 41 34.31 -10.34 -40.25
CA MET A 41 33.85 -10.05 -38.86
C MET A 41 32.41 -9.53 -38.67
N SER A 42 31.49 -10.44 -38.30
CA SER A 42 30.88 -10.49 -36.96
C SER A 42 29.66 -11.42 -36.95
N LYS A 43 29.65 -12.37 -36.01
CA LYS A 43 28.64 -13.42 -35.85
C LYS A 43 27.36 -12.84 -35.22
N HIS A 44 26.45 -12.33 -36.03
CA HIS A 44 25.02 -12.43 -35.75
C HIS A 44 24.38 -13.30 -36.82
N ALA A 45 24.17 -14.57 -36.48
CA ALA A 45 23.36 -15.46 -37.28
C ALA A 45 21.93 -14.87 -37.33
N GLN A 46 21.57 -14.22 -38.44
CA GLN A 46 20.18 -14.11 -38.85
C GLN A 46 19.68 -15.53 -39.05
N GLN A 47 19.02 -16.08 -38.03
CA GLN A 47 18.14 -17.23 -38.22
C GLN A 47 17.10 -16.78 -39.26
N SER A 48 17.25 -17.26 -40.50
CA SER A 48 16.23 -17.11 -41.52
C SER A 48 14.93 -17.65 -40.90
N LYS A 49 13.97 -16.76 -40.64
CA LYS A 49 12.67 -17.17 -40.08
C LYS A 49 12.10 -18.21 -41.04
N LYS A 50 12.04 -19.47 -40.58
CA LYS A 50 11.40 -20.54 -41.36
C LYS A 50 9.96 -20.08 -41.63
N ILE A 51 9.59 -20.02 -42.90
CA ILE A 51 8.24 -19.70 -43.30
C ILE A 51 7.34 -20.76 -42.66
N PRO A 52 6.26 -20.36 -41.94
CA PRO A 52 5.36 -21.32 -41.34
C PRO A 52 4.79 -22.28 -42.39
N GLU A 53 4.72 -23.57 -42.07
CA GLU A 53 4.17 -24.59 -42.98
C GLU A 53 2.80 -24.22 -43.59
N PRO A 54 1.84 -23.60 -42.85
CA PRO A 54 0.57 -23.17 -43.44
C PRO A 54 0.73 -22.10 -44.53
N VAL A 55 1.76 -21.25 -44.42
CA VAL A 55 2.07 -20.23 -45.42
C VAL A 55 2.67 -20.88 -46.67
N LEU A 56 3.50 -21.91 -46.51
CA LEU A 56 4.02 -22.68 -47.65
C LEU A 56 2.88 -23.38 -48.40
N LYS A 57 1.92 -23.97 -47.68
CA LYS A 57 0.72 -24.58 -48.28
C LYS A 57 -0.17 -23.53 -48.96
N ALA A 58 -0.34 -22.35 -48.37
CA ALA A 58 -1.06 -21.25 -49.01
C ALA A 58 -0.35 -20.77 -50.28
N GLN A 59 0.99 -20.74 -50.30
CA GLN A 59 1.77 -20.40 -51.49
C GLN A 59 1.58 -21.45 -52.60
N ALA A 60 1.64 -22.75 -52.27
CA ALA A 60 1.36 -23.81 -53.24
C ALA A 60 -0.04 -23.68 -53.85
N VAL A 61 -1.05 -23.36 -53.04
CA VAL A 61 -2.42 -23.12 -53.53
C VAL A 61 -2.51 -21.86 -54.39
N LEU A 62 -1.77 -20.80 -54.08
CA LEU A 62 -1.73 -19.60 -54.93
C LEU A 62 -1.12 -19.90 -56.30
N GLU A 63 -0.13 -20.79 -56.40
CA GLU A 63 0.41 -21.20 -57.71
C GLU A 63 -0.62 -21.98 -58.54
N ILE A 64 -1.40 -22.87 -57.90
CA ILE A 64 -2.50 -23.58 -58.56
C ILE A 64 -3.56 -22.58 -59.05
N LEU A 65 -3.95 -21.62 -58.20
CA LEU A 65 -4.95 -20.62 -58.56
C LEU A 65 -4.45 -19.66 -59.64
N ARG A 66 -3.15 -19.33 -59.69
CA ARG A 66 -2.59 -18.50 -60.77
C ARG A 66 -2.69 -19.19 -62.13
N ALA A 67 -2.56 -20.52 -62.16
CA ALA A 67 -2.75 -21.29 -63.37
C ALA A 67 -4.23 -21.37 -63.81
N GLU A 68 -5.17 -21.34 -62.86
CA GLU A 68 -6.62 -21.40 -63.13
C GLU A 68 -7.21 -20.03 -63.48
N ASN A 69 -6.91 -19.01 -62.67
CA ASN A 69 -7.42 -17.66 -62.79
C ASN A 69 -6.46 -16.65 -62.09
N PRO A 70 -5.61 -15.95 -62.86
CA PRO A 70 -4.61 -15.03 -62.32
C PRO A 70 -5.20 -13.90 -61.46
N ASP A 71 -6.35 -13.36 -61.86
CA ASP A 71 -7.00 -12.25 -61.15
C ASP A 71 -7.50 -12.70 -59.77
N THR A 72 -8.10 -13.90 -59.71
CA THR A 72 -8.53 -14.49 -58.45
C THR A 72 -7.34 -14.79 -57.53
N ALA A 73 -6.22 -15.26 -58.08
CA ALA A 73 -5.04 -15.53 -57.28
C ALA A 73 -4.42 -14.26 -56.68
N GLU A 74 -4.43 -13.14 -57.41
CA GLU A 74 -3.93 -11.86 -56.91
C GLU A 74 -4.83 -11.29 -55.79
N ASP A 75 -6.15 -11.39 -55.95
CA ASP A 75 -7.11 -11.01 -54.91
C ASP A 75 -6.93 -11.79 -53.62
N LEU A 76 -6.53 -13.06 -53.73
CA LEU A 76 -6.35 -13.98 -52.60
C LEU A 76 -4.93 -13.97 -52.02
N ALA A 77 -3.93 -13.41 -52.72
CA ALA A 77 -2.52 -13.48 -52.34
C ALA A 77 -2.22 -12.92 -50.94
N LYS A 78 -2.99 -11.91 -50.51
CA LYS A 78 -2.85 -11.30 -49.17
C LYS A 78 -3.69 -12.00 -48.10
N ILE A 79 -4.78 -12.67 -48.48
CA ILE A 79 -5.79 -13.19 -47.54
C ILE A 79 -5.51 -14.66 -47.23
N LEU A 80 -5.16 -15.45 -48.23
CA LEU A 80 -4.99 -16.90 -48.09
C LEU A 80 -3.89 -17.29 -47.08
N PRO A 81 -2.72 -16.64 -47.02
CA PRO A 81 -1.72 -16.92 -45.98
C PRO A 81 -2.21 -16.61 -44.56
N ILE A 82 -3.01 -15.55 -44.40
CA ILE A 82 -3.59 -15.16 -43.10
C ILE A 82 -4.60 -16.21 -42.67
N TYR A 83 -5.48 -16.61 -43.59
CA TYR A 83 -6.47 -17.66 -43.38
C TYR A 83 -5.80 -19.00 -43.01
N ALA A 84 -4.75 -19.41 -43.73
CA ALA A 84 -4.02 -20.63 -43.44
C ALA A 84 -3.35 -20.62 -42.05
N ILE A 85 -2.75 -19.50 -41.65
CA ILE A 85 -2.19 -19.35 -40.29
C ILE A 85 -3.30 -19.46 -39.24
N GLN A 86 -4.48 -18.89 -39.50
CA GLN A 86 -5.60 -18.92 -38.57
C GLN A 86 -6.19 -20.32 -38.43
N GLN A 87 -6.36 -21.05 -39.53
CA GLN A 87 -6.82 -22.45 -39.48
C GLN A 87 -5.84 -23.33 -38.72
N ASN A 88 -4.54 -23.14 -38.94
CA ASN A 88 -3.53 -23.86 -38.17
C ASN A 88 -3.55 -23.48 -36.68
N LYS A 89 -3.84 -22.22 -36.33
CA LYS A 89 -4.03 -21.77 -34.93
C LYS A 89 -5.34 -22.28 -34.32
N ALA A 90 -6.34 -22.59 -35.14
CA ALA A 90 -7.58 -23.24 -34.73
C ALA A 90 -7.40 -24.74 -34.47
N GLY A 91 -6.23 -25.31 -34.79
CA GLY A 91 -5.96 -26.73 -34.70
C GLY A 91 -6.53 -27.54 -35.86
N GLU A 92 -6.99 -26.87 -36.93
CA GLU A 92 -7.42 -27.54 -38.16
C GLU A 92 -6.21 -28.00 -38.96
N THR A 93 -6.30 -29.20 -39.54
CA THR A 93 -5.26 -29.74 -40.42
C THR A 93 -5.26 -28.98 -41.73
N VAL A 94 -4.37 -27.99 -41.85
CA VAL A 94 -4.20 -27.22 -43.09
C VAL A 94 -3.53 -28.08 -44.16
N THR A 95 -4.28 -28.47 -45.18
CA THR A 95 -3.77 -29.15 -46.39
C THR A 95 -3.97 -28.25 -47.61
N GLU A 96 -3.14 -28.42 -48.65
CA GLU A 96 -3.28 -27.67 -49.91
C GLU A 96 -4.68 -27.85 -50.51
N LYS A 97 -5.23 -29.06 -50.45
CA LYS A 97 -6.60 -29.36 -50.89
C LYS A 97 -7.64 -28.51 -50.16
N THR A 98 -7.61 -28.51 -48.82
CA THR A 98 -8.57 -27.74 -48.01
C THR A 98 -8.46 -26.23 -48.26
N LEU A 99 -7.24 -25.70 -48.39
CA LEU A 99 -7.01 -24.29 -48.70
C LEU A 99 -7.48 -23.92 -50.11
N LEU A 100 -7.30 -24.81 -51.08
CA LEU A 100 -7.76 -24.61 -52.47
C LEU A 100 -9.29 -24.59 -52.55
N ASP A 101 -9.96 -25.53 -51.87
CA ASP A 101 -11.42 -25.60 -51.80
C ASP A 101 -12.01 -24.34 -51.15
N ASP A 102 -11.36 -23.80 -50.11
CA ASP A 102 -11.79 -22.57 -49.45
C ASP A 102 -11.47 -21.31 -50.25
N ALA A 103 -10.34 -21.29 -50.95
CA ALA A 103 -9.96 -20.19 -51.83
C ALA A 103 -10.96 -20.02 -53.00
N ARG A 104 -11.44 -21.13 -53.57
CA ARG A 104 -12.44 -21.14 -54.65
C ARG A 104 -13.81 -20.62 -54.23
N LYS A 105 -14.10 -20.53 -52.92
CA LYS A 105 -15.30 -19.87 -52.39
C LYS A 105 -15.18 -18.33 -52.40
N GLY A 106 -14.03 -17.78 -52.78
CA GLY A 106 -13.81 -16.36 -53.01
C GLY A 106 -13.25 -15.60 -51.80
N ALA A 107 -12.76 -14.38 -52.06
CA ALA A 107 -12.09 -13.55 -51.06
C ALA A 107 -12.99 -13.19 -49.88
N ASP A 108 -14.29 -13.01 -50.11
CA ASP A 108 -15.25 -12.68 -49.05
C ASP A 108 -15.50 -13.87 -48.11
N TYR A 109 -15.48 -15.10 -48.63
CA TYR A 109 -15.55 -16.31 -47.80
C TYR A 109 -14.33 -16.39 -46.87
N LEU A 110 -13.12 -16.16 -47.40
CA LEU A 110 -11.91 -16.17 -46.59
C LEU A 110 -11.93 -15.03 -45.57
N LYS A 111 -12.36 -13.82 -45.93
CA LYS A 111 -12.49 -12.70 -44.97
C LYS A 111 -13.48 -13.01 -43.86
N GLN A 112 -14.65 -13.55 -44.19
CA GLN A 112 -15.68 -13.89 -43.20
C GLN A 112 -15.22 -15.00 -42.25
N ASN A 113 -14.48 -15.99 -42.74
CA ASN A 113 -14.01 -17.11 -41.92
C ASN A 113 -12.64 -16.86 -41.27
N SER A 114 -11.86 -15.90 -41.76
CA SER A 114 -10.65 -15.39 -41.11
C SER A 114 -10.93 -14.63 -39.81
N GLY A 115 -12.18 -14.17 -39.62
CA GLY A 115 -12.62 -13.40 -38.45
C GLY A 115 -13.35 -14.21 -37.37
N LYS A 116 -13.70 -15.47 -37.63
CA LYS A 116 -14.32 -16.33 -36.61
C LYS A 116 -13.26 -16.73 -35.60
N LYS A 117 -13.21 -15.98 -34.50
CA LYS A 117 -12.54 -16.39 -33.26
C LYS A 117 -12.87 -17.86 -33.01
N ASN A 118 -11.83 -18.65 -32.72
CA ASN A 118 -12.00 -19.95 -32.10
C ASN A 118 -13.06 -19.85 -31.01
N GLY A 119 -14.25 -20.38 -31.30
CA GLY A 119 -15.06 -21.06 -30.30
C GLY A 119 -14.27 -22.28 -29.87
N GLY A 120 -13.20 -22.05 -29.09
CA GLY A 120 -12.82 -23.04 -28.12
C GLY A 120 -14.09 -23.31 -27.34
N LYS A 121 -14.52 -24.58 -27.31
CA LYS A 121 -15.67 -25.09 -26.54
C LYS A 121 -15.98 -24.10 -25.43
N ASP A 122 -17.15 -23.45 -25.50
CA ASP A 122 -17.62 -22.58 -24.45
C ASP A 122 -17.57 -23.35 -23.13
N LYS A 123 -16.45 -23.24 -22.42
CA LYS A 123 -16.52 -23.09 -20.97
C LYS A 123 -17.36 -21.85 -20.84
N LYS A 124 -18.68 -22.06 -20.63
CA LYS A 124 -19.61 -21.01 -20.18
C LYS A 124 -18.81 -20.07 -19.30
N PRO A 125 -18.87 -18.74 -19.52
CA PRO A 125 -18.12 -17.76 -18.71
C PRO A 125 -18.18 -18.25 -17.27
N GLN A 126 -17.03 -18.73 -16.77
CA GLN A 126 -17.01 -19.46 -15.53
C GLN A 126 -17.59 -18.50 -14.52
N ASP A 127 -18.70 -18.90 -13.89
CA ASP A 127 -19.45 -18.01 -13.01
C ASP A 127 -18.45 -17.43 -12.01
N ILE A 128 -18.37 -16.09 -11.96
CA ILE A 128 -17.46 -15.39 -11.08
C ILE A 128 -17.67 -15.84 -9.63
N LEU A 129 -18.92 -16.11 -9.26
CA LEU A 129 -19.28 -16.60 -7.95
C LEU A 129 -18.73 -18.00 -7.71
N GLU A 130 -18.81 -18.88 -8.71
CA GLU A 130 -18.24 -20.23 -8.58
C GLU A 130 -16.71 -20.18 -8.48
N THR A 131 -16.06 -19.33 -9.28
CA THR A 131 -14.62 -19.11 -9.20
C THR A 131 -14.22 -18.56 -7.84
N TYR A 132 -14.99 -17.61 -7.30
CA TYR A 132 -14.76 -17.04 -5.99
C TYR A 132 -14.95 -18.06 -4.86
N ARG A 133 -16.06 -18.81 -4.87
CA ARG A 133 -16.31 -19.89 -3.91
C ARG A 133 -15.23 -20.95 -3.95
N GLN A 134 -14.72 -21.28 -5.14
CA GLN A 134 -13.60 -22.21 -5.27
C GLN A 134 -12.32 -21.61 -4.66
N ILE A 135 -12.00 -20.35 -4.95
CA ILE A 135 -10.86 -19.66 -4.31
C ILE A 135 -11.00 -19.72 -2.79
N LEU A 136 -12.18 -19.39 -2.22
CA LEU A 136 -12.42 -19.41 -0.77
C LEU A 136 -12.18 -20.78 -0.14
N LYS A 137 -12.51 -21.88 -0.83
CA LYS A 137 -12.23 -23.26 -0.37
C LYS A 137 -10.73 -23.55 -0.33
N ASP A 138 -9.98 -22.97 -1.27
CA ASP A 138 -8.54 -23.18 -1.43
C ASP A 138 -7.68 -22.20 -0.60
N LEU A 139 -8.28 -21.24 0.10
CA LEU A 139 -7.54 -20.28 0.93
C LEU A 139 -6.94 -20.97 2.17
N PRO A 140 -5.72 -20.60 2.58
CA PRO A 140 -5.11 -21.11 3.80
C PRO A 140 -5.94 -20.68 5.02
N GLU A 141 -5.98 -21.55 6.03
CA GLU A 141 -6.54 -21.20 7.34
C GLU A 141 -5.67 -20.11 7.99
N ASP A 142 -6.28 -19.16 8.70
CA ASP A 142 -5.50 -18.16 9.41
C ASP A 142 -4.93 -18.78 10.69
N ASP A 143 -3.61 -18.94 10.74
CA ASP A 143 -2.90 -19.44 11.94
C ASP A 143 -3.03 -18.49 13.15
N ARG A 144 -3.59 -17.30 12.94
CA ARG A 144 -3.96 -16.37 14.01
C ARG A 144 -5.32 -16.77 14.55
N LYS A 145 -5.34 -17.46 15.69
CA LYS A 145 -6.54 -17.61 16.51
C LYS A 145 -7.05 -16.22 16.92
N THR A 146 -7.94 -15.62 16.12
CA THR A 146 -8.71 -14.46 16.55
C THR A 146 -9.92 -14.98 17.32
N ASP A 147 -9.89 -14.79 18.63
CA ASP A 147 -10.89 -15.22 19.62
C ASP A 147 -12.21 -14.41 19.54
N THR A 148 -12.60 -13.97 18.35
CA THR A 148 -13.75 -13.07 18.15
C THR A 148 -14.42 -13.37 16.82
N GLY A 149 -15.36 -14.32 16.81
CA GLY A 149 -16.01 -14.68 15.55
C GLY A 149 -17.37 -15.37 15.62
N GLU A 150 -17.98 -15.52 16.81
CA GLU A 150 -19.23 -16.26 16.94
C GLU A 150 -20.25 -15.46 17.76
N GLN A 151 -20.72 -14.32 17.21
CA GLN A 151 -21.85 -13.57 17.80
C GLN A 151 -22.58 -12.63 16.84
N ILE A 152 -22.51 -12.85 15.52
CA ILE A 152 -23.33 -12.12 14.54
C ILE A 152 -24.08 -13.11 13.63
N ARG A 153 -24.82 -14.05 14.22
CA ARG A 153 -25.82 -14.87 13.49
C ARG A 153 -26.94 -15.33 14.43
N GLU A 154 -27.65 -14.39 15.04
CA GLU A 154 -28.97 -14.64 15.64
C GLU A 154 -29.59 -13.29 16.02
N ASN A 155 -30.20 -12.61 15.05
CA ASN A 155 -31.17 -11.52 15.28
C ASN A 155 -31.83 -11.09 13.96
N THR A 156 -32.45 -12.04 13.25
CA THR A 156 -33.43 -11.73 12.19
C THR A 156 -34.39 -12.89 12.02
N ALA A 157 -35.15 -13.19 13.07
CA ALA A 157 -36.32 -14.06 12.97
C ALA A 157 -37.26 -13.78 14.13
N GLU A 158 -38.06 -12.71 14.01
CA GLU A 158 -39.42 -12.64 14.54
C GLU A 158 -40.00 -11.25 14.25
N ILE A 159 -41.07 -11.19 13.48
CA ILE A 159 -42.30 -10.41 13.67
C ILE A 159 -43.11 -10.59 12.38
N THR A 160 -44.04 -11.53 12.40
CA THR A 160 -45.31 -11.36 11.69
C THR A 160 -46.37 -12.23 12.35
N GLN A 161 -47.35 -11.61 13.00
CA GLN A 161 -48.69 -12.17 13.17
C GLN A 161 -49.71 -11.24 12.49
N PRO A 162 -50.79 -11.78 11.90
CA PRO A 162 -51.72 -11.00 11.10
C PRO A 162 -52.80 -10.35 11.96
N GLN A 163 -52.90 -9.01 11.92
CA GLN A 163 -54.07 -8.31 12.44
C GLN A 163 -55.14 -8.13 11.35
N LYS A 164 -56.39 -8.42 11.74
CA LYS A 164 -57.63 -8.32 10.96
C LYS A 164 -57.77 -6.94 10.30
N GLN A 165 -57.96 -6.95 8.98
CA GLN A 165 -58.14 -5.77 8.14
C GLN A 165 -59.54 -5.14 8.32
N LYS A 166 -59.59 -3.86 8.69
CA LYS A 166 -60.64 -2.94 8.22
C LYS A 166 -60.10 -2.25 6.96
N LYS A 167 -60.82 -2.34 5.84
CA LYS A 167 -60.47 -1.71 4.55
C LYS A 167 -60.15 -0.21 4.74
N PRO A 168 -58.89 0.25 4.57
CA PRO A 168 -58.61 1.67 4.51
C PRO A 168 -58.71 2.16 3.06
N LYS A 169 -58.97 3.47 2.92
CA LYS A 169 -58.91 4.16 1.62
C LYS A 169 -57.54 3.92 0.97
N LYS A 170 -57.52 3.49 -0.29
CA LYS A 170 -56.34 2.99 -1.06
C LYS A 170 -55.06 3.86 -1.01
N HIS A 171 -55.13 5.14 -0.65
CA HIS A 171 -53.96 6.03 -0.61
C HIS A 171 -53.13 5.94 0.69
N VAL A 172 -53.73 5.57 1.83
CA VAL A 172 -53.03 5.62 3.14
C VAL A 172 -51.96 4.53 3.30
N SER A 173 -52.05 3.42 2.57
CA SER A 173 -51.07 2.33 2.62
C SER A 173 -49.78 2.68 1.89
N HIS A 174 -49.87 3.36 0.75
CA HIS A 174 -48.70 3.70 -0.08
C HIS A 174 -47.86 4.81 0.55
N ASP A 175 -48.47 5.81 1.18
CA ASP A 175 -47.74 6.85 1.92
C ASP A 175 -46.96 6.28 3.10
N ARG A 176 -47.52 5.29 3.81
CA ARG A 176 -46.83 4.61 4.91
C ARG A 176 -45.64 3.79 4.39
N ALA A 177 -45.82 3.08 3.27
CA ALA A 177 -44.74 2.35 2.62
C ALA A 177 -43.62 3.29 2.15
N LEU A 178 -43.97 4.42 1.53
CA LEU A 178 -43.02 5.45 1.11
C LEU A 178 -42.21 6.01 2.30
N ILE A 179 -42.87 6.36 3.41
CA ILE A 179 -42.20 6.88 4.61
C ILE A 179 -41.25 5.83 5.22
N ALA A 180 -41.67 4.57 5.28
CA ALA A 180 -40.86 3.49 5.84
C ALA A 180 -39.65 3.13 4.95
N ALA A 181 -39.81 3.20 3.64
CA ALA A 181 -38.78 2.86 2.67
C ALA A 181 -37.73 3.98 2.49
N ALA A 182 -38.15 5.25 2.53
CA ALA A 182 -37.31 6.41 2.20
C ALA A 182 -35.91 6.48 2.87
N PRO A 183 -35.71 6.04 4.13
CA PRO A 183 -34.38 5.99 4.75
C PRO A 183 -33.34 5.15 4.00
N GLN A 184 -33.76 4.05 3.37
CA GLN A 184 -32.86 3.04 2.78
C GLN A 184 -33.09 2.79 1.29
N ALA A 185 -34.28 3.12 0.79
CA ALA A 185 -34.68 2.83 -0.58
C ALA A 185 -33.90 3.65 -1.60
N SER A 186 -33.71 3.06 -2.78
CA SER A 186 -33.18 3.75 -3.95
C SER A 186 -34.18 4.76 -4.51
N ALA A 187 -33.72 5.67 -5.39
CA ALA A 187 -34.61 6.60 -6.06
C ALA A 187 -35.65 5.87 -6.94
N GLU A 188 -35.26 4.75 -7.54
CA GLU A 188 -36.13 3.91 -8.37
C GLU A 188 -37.22 3.20 -7.56
N GLU A 189 -36.87 2.68 -6.37
CA GLU A 189 -37.85 2.08 -5.47
C GLU A 189 -38.87 3.11 -4.96
N ILE A 190 -38.39 4.32 -4.67
CA ILE A 190 -39.23 5.46 -4.30
C ILE A 190 -40.13 5.87 -5.47
N ALA A 191 -39.59 5.92 -6.70
CA ALA A 191 -40.37 6.22 -7.91
C ALA A 191 -41.51 5.21 -8.10
N ALA A 192 -41.23 3.91 -7.96
CA ALA A 192 -42.23 2.85 -8.08
C ALA A 192 -43.34 2.96 -7.01
N LEU A 193 -43.03 3.45 -5.80
CA LEU A 193 -44.04 3.71 -4.77
C LEU A 193 -44.90 4.93 -5.09
N ILE A 194 -44.31 5.98 -5.68
CA ILE A 194 -45.04 7.18 -6.13
C ILE A 194 -45.95 6.84 -7.32
N GLU A 195 -45.47 6.03 -8.29
CA GLU A 195 -46.29 5.52 -9.40
C GLU A 195 -47.50 4.70 -8.92
N LYS A 196 -47.36 3.99 -7.79
CA LYS A 196 -48.47 3.29 -7.11
C LYS A 196 -49.40 4.22 -6.32
N GLY A 197 -49.19 5.52 -6.38
CA GLY A 197 -50.06 6.55 -5.82
C GLY A 197 -49.67 7.04 -4.42
N ALA A 198 -48.42 6.87 -3.99
CA ALA A 198 -47.90 7.53 -2.79
C ALA A 198 -47.67 9.03 -3.04
N ASP A 199 -48.07 9.89 -2.09
CA ASP A 199 -47.86 11.33 -2.19
C ASP A 199 -46.55 11.76 -1.49
N PRO A 200 -45.56 12.31 -2.24
CA PRO A 200 -44.30 12.82 -1.65
C PRO A 200 -44.49 14.02 -0.69
N LYS A 201 -45.67 14.65 -0.68
CA LYS A 201 -46.05 15.74 0.24
C LYS A 201 -46.76 15.23 1.50
N ALA A 202 -47.13 13.95 1.55
CA ALA A 202 -47.87 13.37 2.67
C ALA A 202 -47.18 13.65 4.02
N LYS A 203 -47.99 14.02 5.02
CA LYS A 203 -47.55 14.30 6.40
C LYS A 203 -46.39 15.30 6.48
N LEU A 204 -46.49 16.40 5.73
CA LEU A 204 -45.44 17.43 5.67
C LEU A 204 -44.12 16.87 5.15
N SER A 205 -44.18 16.16 4.02
CA SER A 205 -43.03 15.51 3.38
C SER A 205 -42.21 14.67 4.36
N LYS A 206 -42.89 13.87 5.20
CA LYS A 206 -42.20 13.06 6.22
C LYS A 206 -41.17 12.12 5.61
N ALA A 207 -41.48 11.48 4.48
CA ALA A 207 -40.54 10.61 3.76
C ALA A 207 -39.21 11.31 3.41
N MET A 208 -39.27 12.56 2.94
CA MET A 208 -38.07 13.37 2.63
C MET A 208 -37.23 13.64 3.89
N ARG A 209 -37.88 13.93 5.02
CA ARG A 209 -37.18 14.18 6.29
C ARG A 209 -36.54 12.91 6.85
N GLU A 210 -37.22 11.77 6.75
CA GLU A 210 -36.66 10.47 7.16
C GLU A 210 -35.46 10.08 6.28
N ALA A 211 -35.55 10.29 4.96
CA ALA A 211 -34.42 10.11 4.04
C ALA A 211 -33.24 11.02 4.39
N ALA A 212 -33.48 12.31 4.65
CA ALA A 212 -32.44 13.26 5.01
C ALA A 212 -31.78 12.92 6.34
N ASN A 213 -32.56 12.51 7.34
CA ASN A 213 -32.05 12.06 8.65
C ASN A 213 -31.15 10.83 8.52
N ALA A 214 -31.50 9.91 7.61
CA ALA A 214 -30.68 8.74 7.26
C ALA A 214 -29.51 9.07 6.32
N LYS A 215 -29.32 10.34 5.92
CA LYS A 215 -28.32 10.80 4.93
C LYS A 215 -28.48 10.13 3.55
N ASN A 216 -29.68 9.68 3.20
CA ASN A 216 -30.00 9.20 1.86
C ASN A 216 -30.30 10.39 0.94
N TRP A 217 -29.25 11.10 0.52
CA TRP A 217 -29.37 12.32 -0.25
C TRP A 217 -29.97 12.10 -1.64
N GLY A 218 -29.81 10.91 -2.23
CA GLY A 218 -30.46 10.54 -3.49
C GLY A 218 -31.97 10.47 -3.38
N ALA A 219 -32.48 9.73 -2.39
CA ALA A 219 -33.90 9.70 -2.06
C ALA A 219 -34.44 11.10 -1.73
N THR A 220 -33.67 11.88 -0.96
CA THR A 220 -34.05 13.24 -0.56
C THR A 220 -34.17 14.17 -1.77
N ALA A 221 -33.17 14.16 -2.66
CA ALA A 221 -33.16 14.96 -3.88
C ALA A 221 -34.32 14.58 -4.81
N PHE A 222 -34.52 13.27 -5.02
CA PHE A 222 -35.62 12.76 -5.84
C PHE A 222 -36.99 13.17 -5.28
N LEU A 223 -37.22 13.03 -3.97
CA LEU A 223 -38.48 13.45 -3.35
C LEU A 223 -38.73 14.96 -3.52
N ILE A 224 -37.69 15.80 -3.46
CA ILE A 224 -37.79 17.24 -3.74
C ILE A 224 -38.20 17.49 -5.18
N GLU A 225 -37.60 16.78 -6.15
CA GLU A 225 -37.97 16.85 -7.57
C GLU A 225 -39.43 16.44 -7.80
N GLN A 226 -39.93 15.46 -7.05
CA GLN A 226 -41.33 15.04 -7.05
C GLN A 226 -42.27 15.98 -6.24
N GLY A 227 -41.78 17.14 -5.80
CA GLY A 227 -42.58 18.19 -5.17
C GLY A 227 -42.64 18.15 -3.64
N ALA A 228 -41.79 17.37 -2.97
CA ALA A 228 -41.63 17.47 -1.51
C ALA A 228 -41.13 18.87 -1.10
N ARG A 229 -41.53 19.33 0.09
CA ARG A 229 -41.30 20.70 0.56
C ARG A 229 -39.85 20.90 1.04
N LYS A 230 -38.91 21.25 0.13
CA LYS A 230 -37.48 21.54 0.44
C LYS A 230 -37.26 22.47 1.64
N HIS A 231 -38.16 23.43 1.90
CA HIS A 231 -37.99 24.38 3.02
C HIS A 231 -37.99 23.71 4.40
N LEU A 232 -38.56 22.50 4.53
CA LEU A 232 -38.61 21.72 5.77
C LEU A 232 -37.29 21.05 6.16
N LEU A 233 -36.27 21.10 5.30
CA LEU A 233 -34.91 20.63 5.60
C LEU A 233 -34.12 21.66 6.40
N LEU A 234 -33.23 21.18 7.28
CA LEU A 234 -32.25 22.00 7.97
C LEU A 234 -31.25 22.63 6.98
N PRO A 235 -30.63 23.79 7.28
CA PRO A 235 -29.64 24.41 6.38
C PRO A 235 -28.50 23.47 5.96
N LYS A 236 -28.00 22.65 6.90
CA LYS A 236 -26.97 21.63 6.63
C LYS A 236 -27.44 20.55 5.63
N GLU A 237 -28.70 20.14 5.72
CA GLU A 237 -29.31 19.12 4.84
C GLU A 237 -29.56 19.71 3.45
N LYS A 238 -30.03 20.95 3.36
CA LYS A 238 -30.18 21.67 2.08
C LYS A 238 -28.86 21.72 1.31
N ARG A 239 -27.78 22.07 2.01
CA ARG A 239 -26.43 22.08 1.45
C ARG A 239 -25.99 20.69 0.99
N ALA A 240 -26.19 19.66 1.81
CA ALA A 240 -25.85 18.28 1.45
C ALA A 240 -26.62 17.79 0.20
N VAL A 241 -27.90 18.14 0.08
CA VAL A 241 -28.70 17.85 -1.13
C VAL A 241 -28.14 18.60 -2.34
N GLU A 242 -27.77 19.87 -2.21
CA GLU A 242 -27.17 20.63 -3.32
C GLU A 242 -25.82 20.07 -3.77
N ASP A 243 -24.99 19.67 -2.81
CA ASP A 243 -23.71 19.01 -3.09
C ASP A 243 -23.93 17.64 -3.75
N TYR A 244 -24.93 16.86 -3.31
CA TYR A 244 -25.37 15.64 -3.97
C TYR A 244 -25.83 15.90 -5.40
N THR A 245 -26.70 16.88 -5.65
CA THR A 245 -27.22 17.19 -7.00
C THR A 245 -26.09 17.56 -7.96
N LYS A 246 -25.12 18.38 -7.52
CA LYS A 246 -23.93 18.72 -8.33
C LYS A 246 -23.12 17.47 -8.66
N SER A 247 -22.94 16.58 -7.69
CA SER A 247 -22.22 15.33 -7.93
C SER A 247 -23.00 14.40 -8.86
N ALA A 248 -24.31 14.26 -8.67
CA ALA A 248 -25.16 13.46 -9.55
C ALA A 248 -25.10 13.95 -11.00
N GLN A 249 -25.08 15.27 -11.22
CA GLN A 249 -24.85 15.85 -12.54
C GLN A 249 -23.46 15.50 -13.11
N LYS A 250 -22.41 15.48 -12.27
CA LYS A 250 -21.06 15.04 -12.68
C LYS A 250 -21.04 13.57 -13.08
N TRP A 251 -21.66 12.70 -12.29
CA TRP A 251 -21.81 11.26 -12.59
C TRP A 251 -22.62 11.05 -13.88
N GLN A 252 -23.74 11.74 -14.05
CA GLN A 252 -24.56 11.69 -15.25
C GLN A 252 -23.79 12.17 -16.49
N LYS A 253 -23.03 13.26 -16.39
CA LYS A 253 -22.22 13.79 -17.49
C LYS A 253 -21.11 12.82 -17.90
N LYS A 254 -20.43 12.19 -16.94
CA LYS A 254 -19.27 11.32 -17.19
C LYS A 254 -19.67 9.90 -17.60
N LEU A 255 -20.69 9.33 -16.96
CA LEU A 255 -21.02 7.91 -17.02
C LEU A 255 -22.46 7.63 -17.46
N ARG A 256 -23.30 8.67 -17.60
CA ARG A 256 -24.74 8.56 -17.94
C ARG A 256 -25.54 7.72 -16.95
N ILE A 257 -25.13 7.71 -15.69
CA ILE A 257 -25.81 7.05 -14.58
C ILE A 257 -25.84 7.97 -13.37
N ALA A 258 -26.82 7.76 -12.49
CA ALA A 258 -26.81 8.34 -11.15
C ALA A 258 -25.70 7.68 -10.29
N PRO A 259 -25.14 8.40 -9.30
CA PRO A 259 -24.18 7.81 -8.37
C PRO A 259 -24.86 6.70 -7.56
N PRO A 260 -24.26 5.50 -7.47
CA PRO A 260 -24.74 4.46 -6.58
C PRO A 260 -24.86 4.96 -5.14
N HIS A 261 -25.81 4.41 -4.38
CA HIS A 261 -26.04 4.82 -3.00
C HIS A 261 -24.75 4.76 -2.17
N GLY A 262 -24.39 5.86 -1.52
CA GLY A 262 -23.15 6.00 -0.75
C GLY A 262 -21.92 6.52 -1.52
N LEU A 263 -21.97 6.69 -2.85
CA LEU A 263 -20.83 7.11 -3.69
C LEU A 263 -20.92 8.54 -4.24
N HIS A 264 -21.85 9.34 -3.74
CA HIS A 264 -22.09 10.69 -4.25
C HIS A 264 -20.95 11.67 -3.96
N GLU A 265 -20.02 11.38 -3.05
CA GLU A 265 -18.83 12.22 -2.83
C GLU A 265 -17.60 11.76 -3.63
N ASP A 266 -17.69 10.57 -4.23
CA ASP A 266 -16.58 9.92 -4.91
C ASP A 266 -16.38 10.43 -6.35
N ASN A 267 -15.14 10.33 -6.84
CA ASN A 267 -14.82 10.74 -8.20
C ASN A 267 -15.29 9.69 -9.22
N PRO A 268 -16.28 9.98 -10.10
CA PRO A 268 -16.78 9.00 -11.06
C PRO A 268 -15.72 8.47 -12.05
N GLU A 269 -14.56 9.13 -12.17
CA GLU A 269 -13.49 8.69 -13.07
C GLU A 269 -12.87 7.34 -12.68
N PHE A 270 -12.95 6.97 -11.40
CA PHE A 270 -12.49 5.67 -10.92
C PHE A 270 -13.57 4.59 -11.00
N PHE A 271 -14.81 4.93 -11.38
CA PHE A 271 -15.90 3.95 -11.46
C PHE A 271 -15.71 3.01 -12.65
N LYS A 272 -15.53 1.71 -12.37
CA LYS A 272 -15.41 0.66 -13.39
C LYS A 272 -16.61 -0.27 -13.33
N LYS A 273 -17.68 0.07 -14.05
CA LYS A 273 -18.99 -0.60 -13.97
C LYS A 273 -18.94 -2.13 -13.90
N SER A 274 -18.28 -2.79 -14.85
CA SER A 274 -18.19 -4.26 -14.88
C SER A 274 -17.46 -4.83 -13.65
N ALA A 275 -16.31 -4.24 -13.27
CA ALA A 275 -15.57 -4.67 -12.09
C ALA A 275 -16.32 -4.37 -10.78
N PHE A 276 -17.05 -3.26 -10.74
CA PHE A 276 -17.88 -2.85 -9.61
C PHE A 276 -19.03 -3.84 -9.37
N GLU A 277 -19.80 -4.16 -10.41
CA GLU A 277 -20.92 -5.12 -10.34
C GLU A 277 -20.44 -6.52 -9.96
N ALA A 278 -19.31 -6.96 -10.53
CA ALA A 278 -18.63 -8.19 -10.13
C ALA A 278 -18.27 -8.18 -8.64
N THR A 279 -17.61 -7.13 -8.17
CA THR A 279 -17.16 -7.02 -6.77
C THR A 279 -18.33 -6.97 -5.79
N LEU A 280 -19.46 -6.33 -6.15
CA LEU A 280 -20.67 -6.34 -5.33
C LEU A 280 -21.21 -7.75 -5.10
N LYS A 281 -21.20 -8.60 -6.13
CA LYS A 281 -21.61 -10.00 -6.00
C LYS A 281 -20.69 -10.76 -5.04
N LEU A 282 -19.38 -10.51 -5.11
CA LEU A 282 -18.40 -11.13 -4.21
C LEU A 282 -18.58 -10.66 -2.76
N LEU A 283 -18.81 -9.36 -2.55
CA LEU A 283 -19.06 -8.78 -1.22
C LEU A 283 -20.37 -9.29 -0.60
N ALA A 284 -21.39 -9.57 -1.41
CA ALA A 284 -22.62 -10.17 -0.93
C ALA A 284 -22.40 -11.59 -0.36
N GLU A 285 -21.49 -12.38 -0.95
CA GLU A 285 -21.08 -13.69 -0.39
C GLU A 285 -20.31 -13.52 0.93
N GLU A 286 -19.65 -12.37 1.15
CA GLU A 286 -19.05 -11.97 2.43
C GLU A 286 -20.10 -11.42 3.44
N GLY A 287 -21.39 -11.35 3.07
CA GLY A 287 -22.46 -10.81 3.91
C GLY A 287 -22.49 -9.27 3.97
N ILE A 288 -21.80 -8.59 3.06
CA ILE A 288 -21.71 -7.13 3.02
C ILE A 288 -22.68 -6.58 1.96
N GLY A 289 -23.57 -5.67 2.35
CA GLY A 289 -24.60 -5.07 1.49
C GLY A 289 -24.70 -3.54 1.58
N GLY A 290 -25.64 -2.98 0.81
CA GLY A 290 -26.01 -1.56 0.90
C GLY A 290 -24.90 -0.57 0.55
N ALA A 291 -24.89 0.58 1.24
CA ALA A 291 -23.92 1.66 1.02
C ALA A 291 -22.46 1.22 1.22
N GLU A 292 -22.22 0.36 2.21
CA GLU A 292 -20.87 -0.10 2.55
C GLU A 292 -20.32 -1.06 1.48
N ALA A 293 -21.16 -1.96 0.94
CA ALA A 293 -20.78 -2.77 -0.22
C ALA A 293 -20.45 -1.91 -1.43
N ASN A 294 -21.24 -0.86 -1.70
CA ASN A 294 -20.97 0.08 -2.79
C ASN A 294 -19.62 0.80 -2.61
N LYS A 295 -19.32 1.32 -1.42
CA LYS A 295 -18.01 1.96 -1.13
C LYS A 295 -16.85 0.98 -1.30
N ALA A 296 -17.00 -0.23 -0.77
CA ALA A 296 -15.98 -1.27 -0.88
C ALA A 296 -15.73 -1.65 -2.35
N ALA A 297 -16.80 -1.95 -3.10
CA ALA A 297 -16.75 -2.28 -4.51
C ALA A 297 -16.15 -1.14 -5.34
N PHE A 298 -16.50 0.12 -5.04
CA PHE A 298 -15.93 1.28 -5.73
C PHE A 298 -14.42 1.41 -5.54
N ARG A 299 -13.94 1.29 -4.29
CA ARG A 299 -12.51 1.37 -3.97
C ARG A 299 -11.72 0.24 -4.64
N LEU A 300 -12.23 -0.98 -4.56
CA LEU A 300 -11.59 -2.17 -5.14
C LEU A 300 -11.59 -2.12 -6.66
N SER A 301 -12.74 -1.89 -7.29
CA SER A 301 -12.86 -1.81 -8.75
C SER A 301 -12.11 -0.61 -9.32
N GLY A 302 -12.08 0.50 -8.59
CA GLY A 302 -11.31 1.68 -8.95
C GLY A 302 -9.81 1.45 -8.84
N LEU A 303 -9.30 0.69 -7.86
CA LEU A 303 -7.87 0.38 -7.78
C LEU A 303 -7.45 -0.75 -8.72
N LEU A 304 -8.19 -1.86 -8.72
CA LEU A 304 -7.84 -3.09 -9.43
C LEU A 304 -8.33 -3.09 -10.88
N GLN A 305 -9.18 -2.15 -11.27
CA GLN A 305 -9.61 -1.84 -12.65
C GLN A 305 -10.42 -2.93 -13.38
N SER A 306 -10.30 -4.21 -13.04
CA SER A 306 -11.04 -5.32 -13.64
C SER A 306 -11.42 -6.41 -12.63
N GLU A 307 -12.47 -7.15 -12.96
CA GLU A 307 -12.93 -8.34 -12.22
C GLU A 307 -11.82 -9.38 -12.05
N GLN A 308 -11.09 -9.69 -13.13
CA GLN A 308 -10.04 -10.71 -13.10
C GLN A 308 -8.91 -10.33 -12.12
N ARG A 309 -8.65 -9.03 -11.96
CA ARG A 309 -7.65 -8.52 -11.02
C ARG A 309 -8.15 -8.58 -9.58
N VAL A 310 -9.45 -8.40 -9.34
CA VAL A 310 -10.05 -8.65 -8.01
C VAL A 310 -9.89 -10.12 -7.62
N LEU A 311 -10.23 -11.05 -8.51
CA LEU A 311 -10.04 -12.48 -8.28
C LEU A 311 -8.56 -12.87 -8.13
N GLN A 312 -7.68 -12.28 -8.93
CA GLN A 312 -6.23 -12.49 -8.82
C GLN A 312 -5.71 -12.06 -7.46
N TYR A 313 -6.14 -10.90 -6.96
CA TYR A 313 -5.77 -10.44 -5.62
C TYR A 313 -6.19 -11.45 -4.56
N LEU A 314 -7.46 -11.86 -4.58
CA LEU A 314 -8.01 -12.82 -3.63
C LEU A 314 -7.28 -14.16 -3.65
N LYS A 315 -7.00 -14.68 -4.84
CA LYS A 315 -6.25 -15.93 -4.99
C LYS A 315 -4.85 -15.86 -4.39
N GLN A 316 -4.21 -14.69 -4.46
CA GLN A 316 -2.83 -14.52 -4.00
C GLN A 316 -2.73 -14.11 -2.53
N TRP A 317 -3.69 -13.33 -2.02
CA TRP A 317 -3.59 -12.66 -0.73
C TRP A 317 -4.79 -12.87 0.20
N GLY A 318 -5.84 -13.55 -0.26
CA GLY A 318 -7.00 -13.88 0.56
C GLY A 318 -6.64 -14.84 1.69
N LYS A 319 -7.43 -14.79 2.76
CA LYS A 319 -7.37 -15.74 3.86
C LYS A 319 -8.76 -16.27 4.19
N LYS A 320 -8.85 -17.52 4.64
CA LYS A 320 -10.10 -18.15 5.06
C LYS A 320 -10.60 -17.53 6.36
N GLY A 321 -11.91 -17.29 6.47
CA GLY A 321 -12.56 -16.76 7.69
C GLY A 321 -12.53 -15.24 7.85
N GLU A 322 -11.68 -14.53 7.09
CA GLU A 322 -11.77 -13.07 6.97
C GLU A 322 -12.85 -12.70 5.94
N THR A 323 -13.32 -11.45 5.94
CA THR A 323 -13.98 -10.81 4.79
C THR A 323 -12.90 -10.14 3.94
N PRO A 324 -12.13 -10.89 3.12
CA PRO A 324 -10.87 -10.42 2.55
C PRO A 324 -11.06 -9.21 1.63
N LEU A 325 -12.15 -9.14 0.87
CA LEU A 325 -12.44 -7.97 0.04
C LEU A 325 -12.84 -6.78 0.90
N TYR A 326 -13.75 -6.98 1.84
CA TYR A 326 -14.19 -5.89 2.70
C TYR A 326 -13.03 -5.30 3.50
N THR A 327 -12.20 -6.15 4.11
CA THR A 327 -11.00 -5.75 4.88
C THR A 327 -10.03 -4.95 4.01
N LEU A 328 -9.69 -5.47 2.82
CA LEU A 328 -8.84 -4.75 1.87
C LEU A 328 -9.41 -3.38 1.50
N SER A 329 -10.73 -3.30 1.31
CA SER A 329 -11.38 -2.05 0.92
C SER A 329 -11.33 -0.96 2.00
N GLN A 330 -11.09 -1.32 3.27
CA GLN A 330 -10.92 -0.35 4.35
C GLN A 330 -9.54 0.33 4.29
N ASP A 331 -8.54 -0.37 3.74
CA ASP A 331 -7.18 0.15 3.57
C ASP A 331 -7.03 1.03 2.33
N ILE A 332 -7.91 0.87 1.34
CA ILE A 332 -7.88 1.61 0.08
C ILE A 332 -8.64 2.92 0.23
N ARG A 333 -7.97 4.04 -0.01
CA ARG A 333 -8.62 5.35 -0.21
C ARG A 333 -8.21 5.89 -1.57
N LEU A 334 -9.18 5.92 -2.49
CA LEU A 334 -8.97 6.54 -3.79
C LEU A 334 -8.90 8.07 -3.64
N PRO A 335 -8.16 8.75 -4.52
CA PRO A 335 -8.05 10.20 -4.49
C PRO A 335 -9.41 10.87 -4.64
N ARG A 336 -9.70 11.86 -3.79
CA ARG A 336 -10.88 12.70 -3.97
C ARG A 336 -10.61 13.76 -5.06
N PRO A 337 -11.65 14.29 -5.72
CA PRO A 337 -11.50 15.42 -6.63
C PRO A 337 -10.84 16.63 -5.92
N PRO A 338 -10.04 17.45 -6.63
CA PRO A 338 -9.53 18.70 -6.08
C PRO A 338 -10.68 19.55 -5.51
N GLY A 339 -10.53 20.03 -4.27
CA GLY A 339 -11.53 20.86 -3.58
C GLY A 339 -12.59 20.12 -2.78
N ALA A 340 -12.61 18.78 -2.77
CA ALA A 340 -13.40 18.02 -1.81
C ALA A 340 -12.89 18.31 -0.39
N LYS A 341 -13.77 18.71 0.54
CA LYS A 341 -13.38 18.93 1.94
C LYS A 341 -12.87 17.62 2.53
N GLU A 342 -11.70 17.66 3.13
CA GLU A 342 -11.19 16.54 3.93
C GLU A 342 -12.00 16.47 5.22
N GLU A 343 -12.90 15.49 5.32
CA GLU A 343 -13.39 15.09 6.64
C GLU A 343 -12.27 14.32 7.34
N ASN A 344 -11.61 14.98 8.30
CA ASN A 344 -10.86 14.36 9.41
C ASN A 344 -9.58 13.55 9.11
N ASP A 345 -9.04 13.56 7.88
CA ASP A 345 -7.88 12.71 7.52
C ASP A 345 -6.52 13.42 7.48
N ALA A 346 -6.46 14.75 7.40
CA ALA A 346 -5.24 15.47 7.77
C ALA A 346 -5.01 15.19 9.27
N PRO A 347 -3.77 14.89 9.73
CA PRO A 347 -3.52 14.83 11.16
C PRO A 347 -4.04 16.14 11.75
N PRO A 348 -5.00 16.10 12.68
CA PRO A 348 -5.65 17.31 13.16
C PRO A 348 -4.54 18.21 13.70
N LEU A 349 -4.40 19.42 13.12
CA LEU A 349 -3.80 20.50 13.87
C LEU A 349 -4.63 20.61 15.15
N GLN A 350 -4.01 20.30 16.28
CA GLN A 350 -4.75 20.28 17.54
C GLN A 350 -5.21 21.72 17.81
N PRO A 351 -6.45 21.92 18.31
CA PRO A 351 -6.97 23.25 18.63
C PRO A 351 -6.04 24.07 19.55
N LEU A 352 -5.24 23.39 20.38
CA LEU A 352 -4.28 24.01 21.28
C LEU A 352 -3.11 24.68 20.56
N ASP A 353 -2.68 24.16 19.40
CA ASP A 353 -1.62 24.76 18.59
C ASP A 353 -2.11 26.05 17.90
N ALA A 354 -3.37 26.05 17.45
CA ALA A 354 -4.02 27.24 16.90
C ALA A 354 -4.20 28.34 17.95
N MET A 355 -4.59 27.98 19.18
CA MET A 355 -4.75 28.92 20.28
C MET A 355 -3.40 29.47 20.77
N THR A 356 -2.35 28.65 20.79
CA THR A 356 -0.99 29.09 21.18
C THR A 356 -0.35 29.98 20.12
N ALA A 357 -0.52 29.68 18.82
CA ALA A 357 -0.09 30.54 17.73
C ALA A 357 -0.80 31.91 17.77
N TRP A 358 -2.10 31.92 18.08
CA TRP A 358 -2.88 33.15 18.23
C TRP A 358 -2.43 33.99 19.43
N VAL A 359 -2.15 33.37 20.58
CA VAL A 359 -1.70 34.07 21.80
C VAL A 359 -0.26 34.56 21.72
N THR A 360 0.63 33.85 21.02
CA THR A 360 2.06 34.20 20.96
C THR A 360 2.41 35.14 19.81
N GLY A 361 1.52 35.35 18.83
CA GLY A 361 1.79 36.18 17.65
C GLY A 361 2.88 35.61 16.73
N ILE A 362 3.43 34.43 17.05
CA ILE A 362 4.39 33.71 16.22
C ILE A 362 3.57 32.82 15.28
N PHE A 363 3.11 33.41 14.18
CA PHE A 363 2.72 32.63 13.02
C PHE A 363 4.00 32.08 12.40
N GLU A 364 4.43 30.87 12.81
CA GLU A 364 5.37 30.11 12.00
C GLU A 364 4.79 30.09 10.59
N LYS A 365 5.52 30.63 9.60
CA LYS A 365 5.10 30.61 8.20
C LYS A 365 4.70 29.18 7.88
N GLU A 366 3.41 28.95 7.58
CA GLU A 366 2.94 27.63 7.20
C GLU A 366 3.83 27.15 6.05
N GLU A 367 4.56 26.05 6.27
CA GLU A 367 5.31 25.42 5.20
C GLU A 367 4.31 25.07 4.09
N PRO A 368 4.63 25.40 2.82
CA PRO A 368 3.72 25.11 1.72
C PRO A 368 3.39 23.62 1.72
N GLN A 369 2.10 23.31 1.79
CA GLN A 369 1.64 21.93 1.68
C GLN A 369 2.05 21.39 0.30
N PRO A 370 2.52 20.12 0.22
CA PRO A 370 2.90 19.55 -1.07
C PRO A 370 1.71 19.59 -2.02
N GLU A 371 1.94 20.09 -3.24
CA GLU A 371 0.88 20.15 -4.25
C GLU A 371 0.37 18.74 -4.57
N PRO A 372 -0.96 18.55 -4.67
CA PRO A 372 -1.51 17.26 -5.00
C PRO A 372 -1.11 16.86 -6.42
N VAL A 373 -0.68 15.61 -6.59
CA VAL A 373 -0.32 15.03 -7.88
C VAL A 373 -1.44 14.17 -8.43
N THR A 374 -1.48 13.99 -9.75
CA THR A 374 -2.40 13.04 -10.38
C THR A 374 -1.86 11.62 -10.24
N PRO A 375 -2.56 10.70 -9.58
CA PRO A 375 -2.06 9.36 -9.33
C PRO A 375 -2.21 8.44 -10.54
N ASN A 376 -1.18 7.63 -10.76
CA ASN A 376 -1.23 6.49 -11.67
C ASN A 376 -1.86 5.29 -10.95
N ILE A 377 -3.19 5.22 -10.99
CA ILE A 377 -3.95 4.15 -10.34
C ILE A 377 -3.59 2.76 -10.88
N LYS A 378 -3.17 2.66 -12.15
CA LYS A 378 -2.75 1.39 -12.72
C LYS A 378 -1.48 0.88 -12.01
N ASP A 379 -0.48 1.74 -11.83
CA ASP A 379 0.76 1.37 -11.13
C ASP A 379 0.47 0.99 -9.68
N TRP A 380 -0.39 1.75 -8.99
CA TRP A 380 -0.84 1.42 -7.64
C TRP A 380 -1.56 0.06 -7.58
N GLY A 381 -2.46 -0.21 -8.52
CA GLY A 381 -3.13 -1.50 -8.62
C GLY A 381 -2.17 -2.66 -8.92
N ASP A 382 -1.18 -2.45 -9.80
CA ASP A 382 -0.13 -3.43 -10.12
C ASP A 382 0.75 -3.72 -8.88
N ALA A 383 1.09 -2.69 -8.13
CA ALA A 383 1.86 -2.82 -6.89
C ALA A 383 1.08 -3.54 -5.80
N VAL A 384 -0.21 -3.27 -5.64
CA VAL A 384 -1.06 -3.96 -4.65
C VAL A 384 -1.23 -5.43 -5.00
N LEU A 385 -1.44 -5.79 -6.27
CA LEU A 385 -1.44 -7.19 -6.68
C LEU A 385 -0.11 -7.88 -6.38
N LYS A 386 1.01 -7.18 -6.57
CA LYS A 386 2.35 -7.77 -6.39
C LYS A 386 2.79 -7.85 -4.92
N CYS A 387 2.40 -6.89 -4.09
CA CYS A 387 2.92 -6.70 -2.73
C CYS A 387 1.88 -6.89 -1.62
N GLY A 388 0.60 -7.07 -1.97
CA GLY A 388 -0.47 -7.44 -1.05
C GLY A 388 -0.98 -6.30 -0.16
N PRO A 389 -1.63 -6.64 0.97
CA PRO A 389 -2.34 -5.69 1.84
C PRO A 389 -1.45 -4.54 2.34
N SER A 390 -0.17 -4.82 2.62
CA SER A 390 0.78 -3.82 3.11
C SER A 390 0.98 -2.65 2.14
N MET A 391 0.86 -2.89 0.83
CA MET A 391 0.90 -1.86 -0.20
C MET A 391 -0.46 -1.17 -0.36
N ALA A 392 -1.56 -1.88 -0.16
CA ALA A 392 -2.91 -1.32 -0.27
C ALA A 392 -3.14 -0.18 0.74
N GLY A 393 -2.67 -0.36 1.98
CA GLY A 393 -2.71 0.69 3.02
C GLY A 393 -1.90 1.95 2.69
N LEU A 394 -1.06 1.92 1.65
CA LEU A 394 -0.30 3.07 1.15
C LEU A 394 -1.04 3.84 0.04
N VAL A 395 -2.09 3.28 -0.56
CA VAL A 395 -2.82 3.92 -1.69
C VAL A 395 -3.44 5.25 -1.29
N LYS A 396 -3.75 5.46 0.00
CA LYS A 396 -4.21 6.76 0.54
C LYS A 396 -3.22 7.91 0.30
N PHE A 397 -1.94 7.62 0.08
CA PHE A 397 -0.91 8.60 -0.26
C PHE A 397 -0.78 8.87 -1.76
N SER A 398 -1.57 8.20 -2.61
CA SER A 398 -1.50 8.35 -4.06
C SER A 398 -1.72 9.80 -4.53
N ARG A 399 -2.44 10.61 -3.74
CA ARG A 399 -2.58 12.06 -3.97
C ARG A 399 -1.28 12.87 -3.84
N PHE A 400 -0.26 12.34 -3.17
CA PHE A 400 1.06 12.95 -3.00
C PHE A 400 2.15 12.17 -3.74
N VAL A 401 1.95 10.87 -3.90
CA VAL A 401 2.88 9.94 -4.53
C VAL A 401 2.22 9.35 -5.77
N ALA A 402 2.54 9.91 -6.94
CA ALA A 402 1.85 9.59 -8.19
C ALA A 402 1.90 8.09 -8.52
N SER A 403 3.06 7.45 -8.35
CA SER A 403 3.26 6.02 -8.52
C SER A 403 4.00 5.43 -7.31
N PRO A 404 3.71 4.17 -6.93
CA PRO A 404 4.49 3.45 -5.93
C PRO A 404 5.96 3.32 -6.37
N GLN A 405 6.86 3.07 -5.42
CA GLN A 405 8.28 2.95 -5.70
C GLN A 405 8.66 1.51 -6.06
N LYS A 406 9.65 1.38 -6.94
CA LYS A 406 10.23 0.08 -7.31
C LYS A 406 11.37 -0.30 -6.36
N SER A 407 11.77 -1.58 -6.42
CA SER A 407 13.00 -2.08 -5.82
C SER A 407 14.23 -1.38 -6.41
N SER A 408 15.37 -1.49 -5.74
CA SER A 408 16.63 -0.85 -6.17
C SER A 408 17.09 -1.29 -7.57
N ASP A 409 16.72 -2.50 -8.01
CA ASP A 409 16.98 -3.02 -9.36
C ASP A 409 15.97 -2.51 -10.42
N GLY A 410 14.93 -1.78 -10.00
CA GLY A 410 13.87 -1.25 -10.86
C GLY A 410 12.93 -2.30 -11.45
N LYS A 411 13.05 -3.59 -11.07
CA LYS A 411 12.32 -4.70 -11.70
C LYS A 411 10.96 -4.98 -11.09
N THR A 412 10.81 -4.81 -9.77
CA THR A 412 9.56 -5.09 -9.05
C THR A 412 9.13 -3.90 -8.20
N TRP A 413 7.88 -3.88 -7.75
CA TRP A 413 7.41 -2.93 -6.75
C TRP A 413 7.99 -3.24 -5.36
N SER A 414 8.24 -2.20 -4.57
CA SER A 414 8.81 -2.30 -3.22
C SER A 414 7.92 -1.59 -2.20
N THR A 415 7.30 -2.36 -1.29
CA THR A 415 6.53 -1.78 -0.17
C THR A 415 7.42 -0.91 0.71
N GLN A 416 8.66 -1.30 0.97
CA GLN A 416 9.58 -0.54 1.81
C GLN A 416 9.93 0.81 1.18
N SER A 417 10.32 0.81 -0.09
CA SER A 417 10.64 2.05 -0.82
C SER A 417 9.40 2.95 -0.94
N THR A 418 8.24 2.36 -1.20
CA THR A 418 6.97 3.11 -1.31
C THR A 418 6.58 3.72 0.03
N ARG A 419 6.75 2.98 1.12
CA ARG A 419 6.53 3.47 2.49
C ARG A 419 7.44 4.66 2.80
N ALA A 420 8.71 4.56 2.46
CA ALA A 420 9.69 5.64 2.66
C ALA A 420 9.26 6.91 1.91
N GLU A 421 8.81 6.78 0.66
CA GLU A 421 8.30 7.92 -0.11
C GLU A 421 7.02 8.51 0.51
N CYS A 422 6.06 7.66 0.88
CA CYS A 422 4.82 8.12 1.51
C CYS A 422 5.06 8.85 2.83
N ALA A 423 6.03 8.38 3.63
CA ALA A 423 6.33 8.94 4.95
C ALA A 423 6.81 10.40 4.88
N LYS A 424 7.42 10.81 3.76
CA LYS A 424 7.83 12.19 3.48
C LYS A 424 6.67 13.20 3.48
N HIS A 425 5.44 12.73 3.31
CA HIS A 425 4.23 13.55 3.30
C HIS A 425 3.38 13.39 4.55
N LEU A 426 3.74 12.47 5.45
CA LEU A 426 2.93 12.16 6.63
C LEU A 426 3.18 13.11 7.80
N TYR A 427 4.44 13.52 7.98
CA TYR A 427 4.84 14.38 9.08
C TYR A 427 5.27 15.76 8.60
N LYS A 428 4.97 16.80 9.40
CA LYS A 428 5.57 18.12 9.20
C LYS A 428 7.10 17.99 9.19
N ARG A 429 7.78 18.65 8.26
CA ARG A 429 9.25 18.60 8.12
C ARG A 429 9.84 17.20 7.84
N ALA A 430 9.01 16.23 7.45
CA ALA A 430 9.46 14.87 7.10
C ALA A 430 10.50 14.86 5.98
N MET A 431 10.40 15.78 5.02
CA MET A 431 11.37 15.93 3.93
C MET A 431 12.80 16.21 4.42
N ASN A 432 12.95 16.86 5.59
CA ASN A 432 14.26 17.16 6.16
C ASN A 432 14.84 15.96 6.93
N TYR A 433 13.99 14.99 7.32
CA TYR A 433 14.35 13.81 8.10
C TYR A 433 13.62 12.57 7.58
N PRO A 434 13.86 12.16 6.31
CA PRO A 434 13.09 11.12 5.64
C PRO A 434 13.21 9.76 6.33
N ASP A 435 14.39 9.41 6.83
CA ASP A 435 14.60 8.13 7.51
C ASP A 435 13.87 8.05 8.86
N LEU A 436 13.81 9.17 9.59
CA LEU A 436 13.02 9.27 10.82
C LEU A 436 11.52 9.17 10.51
N ALA A 437 11.07 9.85 9.45
CA ALA A 437 9.67 9.81 9.04
C ALA A 437 9.26 8.39 8.64
N GLU A 438 10.09 7.67 7.88
CA GLU A 438 9.82 6.27 7.52
C GLU A 438 9.76 5.38 8.75
N LEU A 439 10.72 5.51 9.68
CA LEU A 439 10.72 4.75 10.93
C LEU A 439 9.45 5.02 11.74
N CYS A 440 9.12 6.30 11.94
CA CYS A 440 7.93 6.70 12.67
C CYS A 440 6.66 6.16 12.01
N TYR A 441 6.56 6.20 10.69
CA TYR A 441 5.41 5.67 9.99
C TYR A 441 5.29 4.15 10.12
N ARG A 442 6.41 3.43 9.96
CA ARG A 442 6.47 1.97 10.10
C ARG A 442 5.94 1.49 11.45
N TYR A 443 6.19 2.25 12.51
CA TYR A 443 5.78 1.92 13.88
C TYR A 443 4.54 2.69 14.36
N GLY A 444 3.80 3.36 13.46
CA GLY A 444 2.56 4.04 13.81
C GLY A 444 2.72 5.22 14.79
N VAL A 445 3.90 5.86 14.79
CA VAL A 445 4.20 7.01 15.64
C VAL A 445 3.38 8.22 15.20
N LYS A 446 2.71 8.88 16.14
CA LYS A 446 1.88 10.07 15.87
C LYS A 446 2.72 11.34 15.66
N GLN A 447 2.18 12.33 14.94
CA GLN A 447 2.82 13.64 14.68
C GLN A 447 3.46 14.27 15.93
N LYS A 448 2.71 14.33 17.04
CA LYS A 448 3.20 14.85 18.33
C LYS A 448 4.48 14.19 18.81
N HIS A 449 4.62 12.87 18.64
CA HIS A 449 5.78 12.12 19.10
C HIS A 449 6.96 12.23 18.12
N TYR A 450 6.67 12.30 16.82
CA TYR A 450 7.66 12.64 15.79
C TYR A 450 8.31 14.01 16.06
N GLU A 451 7.51 15.05 16.34
CA GLU A 451 8.03 16.38 16.69
C GLU A 451 8.84 16.39 17.99
N GLN A 452 8.46 15.57 18.98
CA GLN A 452 9.25 15.40 20.20
C GLN A 452 10.62 14.77 19.90
N ALA A 453 10.68 13.80 18.98
CA ALA A 453 11.94 13.21 18.54
C ALA A 453 12.80 14.24 17.77
N LEU A 454 12.20 15.00 16.85
CA LEU A 454 12.91 16.09 16.15
C LEU A 454 13.53 17.11 17.11
N LYS A 455 12.77 17.57 18.10
CA LYS A 455 13.27 18.52 19.12
C LYS A 455 14.48 17.97 19.87
N LEU A 456 14.58 16.65 20.06
CA LEU A 456 15.75 16.02 20.68
C LEU A 456 16.91 15.95 19.70
N ILE A 457 16.67 15.54 18.46
CA ILE A 457 17.68 15.42 17.41
C ILE A 457 18.35 16.78 17.14
N GLU A 458 17.57 17.85 17.02
CA GLU A 458 18.06 19.20 16.70
C GLU A 458 18.84 19.86 17.83
N LYS A 459 18.38 19.67 19.07
CA LYS A 459 19.01 20.30 20.25
C LYS A 459 20.25 19.55 20.71
N ARG A 460 20.49 18.36 20.17
CA ARG A 460 21.52 17.46 20.68
C ARG A 460 22.90 17.91 20.25
N LYS A 461 23.83 17.86 21.20
CA LYS A 461 25.26 17.83 20.94
C LYS A 461 25.71 16.38 20.94
N ILE A 462 26.55 15.98 19.97
CA ILE A 462 27.07 14.61 19.91
C ILE A 462 27.83 14.34 21.23
N PRO A 463 27.39 13.39 22.06
CA PRO A 463 28.00 13.13 23.34
C PRO A 463 29.42 12.55 23.14
N LYS A 464 30.39 12.87 24.00
CA LYS A 464 31.67 12.14 24.02
C LYS A 464 31.41 10.67 24.36
N LYS A 465 32.02 9.73 23.65
CA LYS A 465 31.83 8.27 23.85
C LYS A 465 32.24 7.84 25.27
N ARG A 466 31.28 7.70 26.20
CA ARG A 466 31.52 7.07 27.53
C ARG A 466 30.84 5.70 27.71
N MET A 467 30.01 5.30 26.75
CA MET A 467 29.42 3.96 26.71
C MET A 467 30.37 2.99 26.00
N PRO A 468 30.64 1.79 26.58
CA PRO A 468 31.51 0.80 25.96
C PRO A 468 31.00 0.30 24.61
N ASP A 469 31.86 0.33 23.60
CA ASP A 469 31.52 -0.15 22.25
C ASP A 469 31.62 -1.69 22.19
N LEU A 470 30.58 -2.35 22.70
CA LEU A 470 30.48 -3.81 22.68
C LEU A 470 29.87 -4.26 21.36
N THR A 471 30.49 -5.26 20.74
CA THR A 471 29.97 -6.03 19.62
C THR A 471 30.30 -7.48 19.88
N ILE A 472 29.28 -8.34 19.89
CA ILE A 472 29.36 -9.75 20.23
C ILE A 472 28.66 -10.51 19.10
N ASP A 473 29.38 -11.50 18.57
CA ASP A 473 28.84 -12.40 17.55
C ASP A 473 27.74 -13.30 18.12
N GLY A 474 26.68 -13.51 17.34
CA GLY A 474 25.55 -14.38 17.66
C GLY A 474 25.93 -15.80 18.06
N GLU A 475 27.00 -16.34 17.47
CA GLU A 475 27.50 -17.68 17.79
C GLU A 475 27.92 -17.79 19.27
N LYS A 476 28.39 -16.70 19.89
CA LYS A 476 28.77 -16.69 21.32
C LYS A 476 27.59 -16.79 22.27
N PHE A 477 26.35 -16.65 21.77
CA PHE A 477 25.14 -16.71 22.58
C PHE A 477 24.01 -17.52 21.92
N ASN A 478 24.39 -18.53 21.13
CA ASN A 478 23.48 -19.48 20.49
C ASN A 478 22.42 -18.82 19.59
N LEU A 479 22.78 -17.77 18.85
CA LEU A 479 21.94 -17.13 17.85
C LEU A 479 22.69 -17.03 16.51
N PRO A 480 22.76 -18.12 15.71
CA PRO A 480 23.53 -18.14 14.48
C PRO A 480 23.17 -17.01 13.52
N GLY A 481 24.19 -16.33 13.00
CA GLY A 481 24.05 -15.14 12.14
C GLY A 481 23.50 -13.88 12.82
N GLY A 482 23.07 -13.96 14.09
CA GLY A 482 22.69 -12.80 14.89
C GLY A 482 23.89 -12.03 15.39
N LYS A 483 23.64 -10.88 16.05
CA LYS A 483 24.70 -10.11 16.72
C LYS A 483 24.13 -9.24 17.83
N PHE A 484 24.91 -9.02 18.87
CA PHE A 484 24.64 -8.01 19.88
C PHE A 484 25.60 -6.84 19.70
N ARG A 485 25.08 -5.61 19.67
CA ARG A 485 25.93 -4.43 19.49
C ARG A 485 25.37 -3.22 20.20
N ARG A 486 26.24 -2.24 20.47
CA ARG A 486 25.80 -0.89 20.81
C ARG A 486 25.15 -0.23 19.59
N LEU A 487 24.02 0.44 19.81
CA LEU A 487 23.41 1.31 18.82
C LEU A 487 24.23 2.61 18.72
N SER A 488 24.42 3.13 17.50
CA SER A 488 25.16 4.38 17.34
C SER A 488 24.45 5.51 18.05
N HIS A 489 25.21 6.50 18.51
CA HIS A 489 24.66 7.62 19.24
C HIS A 489 23.67 8.41 18.38
N ASP A 490 24.00 8.68 17.12
CA ASP A 490 23.16 9.39 16.15
C ASP A 490 21.94 8.60 15.65
N ASP A 491 21.89 7.29 15.90
CA ASP A 491 20.81 6.43 15.44
C ASP A 491 19.49 6.68 16.19
N PHE A 492 18.55 7.32 15.51
CA PHE A 492 17.25 7.70 16.06
C PHE A 492 16.34 6.50 16.34
N GLN A 493 16.69 5.26 15.91
CA GLN A 493 15.98 4.06 16.33
C GLN A 493 15.96 3.92 17.87
N GLY A 494 17.00 4.41 18.56
CA GLY A 494 17.07 4.44 20.02
C GLY A 494 15.88 5.14 20.69
N LEU A 495 15.26 6.11 20.02
CA LEU A 495 14.09 6.83 20.51
C LEU A 495 12.79 6.00 20.45
N PHE A 496 12.80 4.88 19.72
CA PHE A 496 11.61 4.08 19.41
C PHE A 496 11.80 2.56 19.61
N LEU A 497 12.88 2.12 20.28
CA LEU A 497 13.17 0.69 20.48
C LEU A 497 12.00 -0.09 21.09
N GLY A 498 11.24 0.53 21.98
CA GLY A 498 10.01 -0.07 22.53
C GLY A 498 8.96 -0.44 21.48
N GLU A 499 8.80 0.32 20.40
CA GLU A 499 7.93 -0.07 19.28
C GLU A 499 8.47 -1.30 18.52
N MET A 500 9.79 -1.45 18.47
CA MET A 500 10.48 -2.52 17.74
C MET A 500 10.49 -3.83 18.55
N THR A 501 10.57 -3.75 19.87
CA THR A 501 10.66 -4.91 20.79
C THR A 501 9.42 -5.09 21.66
N ALA A 502 8.30 -4.46 21.30
CA ALA A 502 7.04 -4.49 22.06
C ALA A 502 7.20 -4.12 23.57
N CYS A 503 8.03 -3.11 23.86
CA CYS A 503 8.30 -2.54 25.19
C CYS A 503 7.80 -1.07 25.25
N CYS A 504 7.71 -0.51 26.46
CA CYS A 504 7.30 0.88 26.66
C CYS A 504 8.40 1.93 26.41
N GLN A 505 9.64 1.52 26.12
CA GLN A 505 10.81 2.39 25.93
C GLN A 505 10.77 3.12 24.58
N SER A 506 9.87 4.09 24.44
CA SER A 506 9.74 4.92 23.25
C SER A 506 9.27 6.33 23.58
N ILE A 507 9.61 7.29 22.74
CA ILE A 507 9.09 8.66 22.84
C ILE A 507 7.55 8.63 22.78
N GLY A 508 6.91 9.31 23.74
CA GLY A 508 5.46 9.35 23.86
C GLY A 508 4.82 8.18 24.63
N LYS A 509 5.63 7.24 25.14
CA LYS A 509 5.20 6.14 26.02
C LYS A 509 5.78 6.29 27.43
N VAL A 510 5.39 5.37 28.34
CA VAL A 510 5.82 5.38 29.76
C VAL A 510 7.35 5.35 29.89
N GLY A 511 8.05 4.61 29.03
CA GLY A 511 9.52 4.53 29.00
C GLY A 511 10.21 5.67 28.25
N ALA A 512 9.51 6.76 27.90
CA ALA A 512 10.08 7.88 27.15
C ALA A 512 11.26 8.55 27.89
N ALA A 513 11.28 8.52 29.22
CA ALA A 513 12.40 9.07 29.99
C ALA A 513 13.71 8.30 29.71
N CYS A 514 13.65 6.96 29.65
CA CYS A 514 14.79 6.10 29.34
C CYS A 514 15.24 6.27 27.88
N ALA A 515 14.28 6.32 26.94
CA ALA A 515 14.56 6.58 25.52
C ALA A 515 15.25 7.96 25.32
N LYS A 516 14.77 9.00 26.01
CA LYS A 516 15.42 10.32 25.99
C LYS A 516 16.84 10.25 26.55
N HIS A 517 17.00 9.65 27.72
CA HIS A 517 18.30 9.58 28.39
C HIS A 517 19.33 8.79 27.56
N GLY A 518 18.98 7.61 27.07
CA GLY A 518 19.89 6.83 26.24
C GLY A 518 20.28 7.52 24.92
N TYR A 519 19.43 8.41 24.40
CA TYR A 519 19.74 9.17 23.18
C TYR A 519 20.60 10.41 23.46
N VAL A 520 20.33 11.17 24.52
CA VAL A 520 20.98 12.49 24.75
C VAL A 520 22.14 12.48 25.74
N SER A 521 22.22 11.51 26.66
CA SER A 521 23.25 11.47 27.71
C SER A 521 24.55 10.85 27.22
N GLU A 522 25.71 11.39 27.64
CA GLU A 522 27.02 10.74 27.48
C GLU A 522 27.11 9.43 28.28
N ASN A 523 26.35 9.32 29.37
CA ASN A 523 26.32 8.18 30.28
C ASN A 523 25.13 7.26 30.02
N GLY A 524 24.41 7.46 28.90
CA GLY A 524 23.30 6.64 28.45
C GLY A 524 23.58 6.07 27.06
N GLY A 525 22.99 4.93 26.76
CA GLY A 525 23.03 4.36 25.42
C GLY A 525 22.05 3.21 25.27
N PHE A 526 22.07 2.60 24.09
CA PHE A 526 21.27 1.42 23.80
C PHE A 526 22.15 0.31 23.26
N TYR A 527 21.82 -0.91 23.65
CA TYR A 527 22.37 -2.11 23.02
C TYR A 527 21.22 -2.90 22.44
N VAL A 528 21.44 -3.50 21.29
CA VAL A 528 20.44 -4.25 20.53
C VAL A 528 20.97 -5.61 20.16
N VAL A 529 20.06 -6.59 20.12
CA VAL A 529 20.27 -7.90 19.50
C VAL A 529 19.57 -7.87 18.14
N GLU A 530 20.33 -8.09 17.09
CA GLU A 530 19.82 -8.23 15.72
C GLU A 530 19.78 -9.69 15.31
N SER A 531 18.72 -10.08 14.60
CA SER A 531 18.63 -11.38 13.94
C SER A 531 19.55 -11.46 12.73
N ALA A 532 19.69 -12.65 12.13
CA ALA A 532 20.43 -12.85 10.88
C ALA A 532 19.92 -11.99 9.71
N LYS A 533 18.67 -11.51 9.78
CA LYS A 533 18.07 -10.63 8.76
C LYS A 533 18.32 -9.13 9.05
N GLY A 534 18.95 -8.80 10.17
CA GLY A 534 19.17 -7.43 10.64
C GLY A 534 18.01 -6.83 11.44
N ASP A 535 16.93 -7.59 11.69
CA ASP A 535 15.81 -7.12 12.53
C ASP A 535 16.25 -7.02 13.99
N ILE A 536 15.94 -5.91 14.66
CA ILE A 536 16.13 -5.75 16.11
C ILE A 536 15.09 -6.63 16.83
N ILE A 537 15.55 -7.68 17.51
CA ILE A 537 14.72 -8.65 18.23
C ILE A 537 14.87 -8.57 19.74
N GLY A 538 15.93 -7.91 20.21
CA GLY A 538 16.14 -7.63 21.63
C GLY A 538 16.82 -6.28 21.84
N GLN A 539 16.62 -5.68 23.00
CA GLN A 539 17.21 -4.40 23.33
C GLN A 539 17.45 -4.23 24.82
N SER A 540 18.33 -3.30 25.16
CA SER A 540 18.48 -2.80 26.53
C SER A 540 18.86 -1.33 26.51
N TRP A 541 18.13 -0.51 27.28
CA TRP A 541 18.65 0.78 27.70
C TRP A 541 19.80 0.55 28.69
N ALA A 542 20.91 1.22 28.45
CA ALA A 542 22.09 1.11 29.28
C ALA A 542 22.48 2.47 29.88
N TRP A 543 23.06 2.43 31.08
CA TRP A 543 23.54 3.62 31.76
C TRP A 543 24.84 3.37 32.55
N ARG A 544 25.62 4.44 32.76
CA ARG A 544 26.83 4.43 33.59
C ARG A 544 26.51 4.80 35.04
N GLY A 545 27.04 4.03 35.97
CA GLY A 545 26.87 4.21 37.40
C GLY A 545 27.91 5.16 38.02
N LYS A 546 27.60 5.70 39.20
CA LYS A 546 28.46 6.67 39.91
C LYS A 546 29.87 6.15 40.23
N LYS A 547 30.07 4.83 40.35
CA LYS A 547 31.38 4.21 40.60
C LYS A 547 31.98 3.59 39.33
N GLY A 548 31.52 3.98 38.15
CA GLY A 548 32.00 3.45 36.87
C GLY A 548 31.28 2.17 36.41
N GLU A 549 30.17 1.78 37.03
CA GLU A 549 29.42 0.59 36.63
C GLU A 549 28.76 0.77 35.26
N LEU A 550 28.60 -0.31 34.49
CA LEU A 550 27.69 -0.37 33.34
C LEU A 550 26.47 -1.17 33.76
N CYS A 551 25.27 -0.65 33.53
CA CYS A 551 24.04 -1.40 33.78
C CYS A 551 23.21 -1.48 32.51
N PHE A 552 22.71 -2.68 32.20
CA PHE A 552 21.65 -2.93 31.22
C PHE A 552 20.30 -2.99 31.96
N ASP A 553 19.32 -2.19 31.57
CA ASP A 553 18.15 -1.87 32.39
C ASP A 553 16.89 -1.61 31.54
N SER A 554 16.03 -2.59 31.29
CA SER A 554 16.14 -4.04 31.53
C SER A 554 16.55 -4.77 30.24
N LEU A 555 16.46 -6.10 30.22
CA LEU A 555 16.61 -6.89 28.99
C LEU A 555 15.22 -7.14 28.38
N GLU A 556 15.01 -6.64 27.17
CA GLU A 556 13.71 -6.63 26.51
C GLU A 556 13.81 -7.43 25.21
N THR A 557 12.83 -8.27 24.92
CA THR A 557 12.77 -9.12 23.72
C THR A 557 11.40 -9.04 23.05
N LEU A 558 11.40 -9.14 21.72
CA LEU A 558 10.19 -9.22 20.92
C LEU A 558 9.61 -10.64 21.01
N GLY A 559 8.60 -10.83 21.88
CA GLY A 559 8.09 -12.16 22.20
C GLY A 559 9.20 -13.05 22.74
N ASP A 560 9.18 -14.34 22.39
CA ASP A 560 10.12 -15.33 22.92
C ASP A 560 11.34 -15.56 22.01
N ARG A 561 11.72 -14.56 21.21
CA ARG A 561 12.82 -14.65 20.23
C ARG A 561 14.21 -14.81 20.85
N LEU A 562 14.35 -14.54 22.14
CA LEU A 562 15.57 -14.75 22.91
C LEU A 562 15.24 -15.51 24.20
N SER A 563 15.83 -16.68 24.36
CA SER A 563 15.66 -17.50 25.56
C SER A 563 16.46 -16.94 26.75
N PRO A 564 16.10 -17.31 27.99
CA PRO A 564 16.90 -16.96 29.16
C PRO A 564 18.37 -17.43 29.08
N GLU A 565 18.61 -18.59 28.48
CA GLU A 565 19.95 -19.17 28.27
C GLU A 565 20.75 -18.32 27.27
N GLN A 566 20.14 -17.90 26.16
CA GLN A 566 20.79 -17.00 25.20
C GLN A 566 21.15 -15.67 25.86
N TRP A 567 20.28 -15.11 26.70
CA TRP A 567 20.62 -13.91 27.48
C TRP A 567 21.78 -14.15 28.46
N ALA A 568 21.80 -15.30 29.13
CA ALA A 568 22.89 -15.65 30.05
C ALA A 568 24.25 -15.74 29.33
N GLU A 569 24.29 -16.43 28.19
CA GLU A 569 25.52 -16.56 27.37
C GLU A 569 25.96 -15.21 26.78
N LEU A 570 25.02 -14.38 26.32
CA LEU A 570 25.31 -13.03 25.85
C LEU A 570 25.96 -12.17 26.95
N LEU A 571 25.45 -12.24 28.18
CA LEU A 571 25.98 -11.49 29.31
C LEU A 571 27.37 -11.99 29.74
N LYS A 572 27.62 -13.31 29.68
CA LYS A 572 28.95 -13.89 29.89
C LYS A 572 29.92 -13.43 28.81
N ALA A 573 29.52 -13.47 27.55
CA ALA A 573 30.32 -12.97 26.44
C ALA A 573 30.63 -11.47 26.61
N ALA A 574 29.66 -10.65 27.03
CA ALA A 574 29.88 -9.24 27.32
C ALA A 574 30.88 -9.02 28.47
N ALA A 575 30.82 -9.84 29.52
CA ALA A 575 31.77 -9.82 30.62
C ALA A 575 33.20 -10.17 30.16
N ASN A 576 33.34 -11.16 29.29
CA ASN A 576 34.64 -11.55 28.72
C ASN A 576 35.23 -10.40 27.88
N GLU A 577 34.42 -9.78 27.02
CA GLU A 577 34.83 -8.63 26.21
C GLU A 577 35.28 -7.43 27.07
N LEU A 578 34.62 -7.18 28.20
CA LEU A 578 35.02 -6.16 29.18
C LEU A 578 36.32 -6.51 29.93
N THR A 579 36.66 -7.79 30.01
CA THR A 579 37.89 -8.30 30.65
C THR A 579 39.09 -8.23 29.69
N GLU A 580 38.91 -8.64 28.44
CA GLU A 580 39.99 -8.88 27.49
C GLU A 580 40.49 -7.61 26.77
N LYS A 581 39.62 -6.63 26.50
CA LYS A 581 39.92 -5.57 25.52
C LYS A 581 40.79 -4.40 26.00
N GLN A 582 41.46 -3.73 25.05
CA GLN A 582 42.06 -2.38 25.16
C GLN A 582 41.00 -1.25 25.35
N ASN A 583 39.72 -1.56 25.17
CA ASN A 583 38.57 -0.64 25.27
C ASN A 583 37.74 -0.85 26.55
N ARG A 584 38.34 -1.26 27.68
CA ARG A 584 37.60 -1.52 28.95
C ARG A 584 36.82 -0.31 29.46
N HIS A 585 37.12 0.89 28.92
CA HIS A 585 36.71 2.16 29.49
C HIS A 585 37.01 2.19 31.00
N ASP A 586 36.37 3.08 31.73
CA ASP A 586 36.36 3.13 33.19
C ASP A 586 35.32 2.15 33.79
N VAL A 587 35.02 1.02 33.13
CA VAL A 587 33.99 0.09 33.61
C VAL A 587 34.51 -0.71 34.80
N THR A 588 33.83 -0.57 35.95
CA THR A 588 34.21 -1.25 37.20
C THR A 588 33.39 -2.51 37.47
N ALA A 589 32.17 -2.58 36.93
CA ALA A 589 31.27 -3.73 37.02
C ALA A 589 30.22 -3.70 35.90
N LEU A 590 29.70 -4.87 35.53
CA LEU A 590 28.54 -5.03 34.65
C LEU A 590 27.36 -5.56 35.47
N HIS A 591 26.28 -4.80 35.48
CA HIS A 591 25.03 -5.10 36.16
C HIS A 591 23.89 -5.25 35.16
N ILE A 592 22.83 -5.95 35.58
CA ILE A 592 21.54 -5.97 34.88
C ILE A 592 20.41 -5.60 35.85
N GLY A 593 19.42 -4.84 35.38
CA GLY A 593 18.18 -4.59 36.09
C GLY A 593 17.31 -5.86 36.06
N ALA A 594 16.82 -6.30 37.22
CA ALA A 594 16.06 -7.56 37.34
C ALA A 594 14.52 -7.36 37.31
N GLY A 595 14.06 -6.15 36.94
CA GLY A 595 12.65 -5.84 36.70
C GLY A 595 12.28 -5.93 35.22
N GLY A 596 11.14 -5.35 34.85
CA GLY A 596 10.66 -5.35 33.47
C GLY A 596 10.46 -6.77 32.93
N ARG A 597 10.94 -7.01 31.72
CA ARG A 597 10.94 -8.33 31.07
C ARG A 597 12.27 -9.09 31.18
N THR A 598 13.21 -8.64 32.02
CA THR A 598 14.43 -9.41 32.25
C THR A 598 14.08 -10.84 32.72
N PRO A 599 14.60 -11.89 32.07
CA PRO A 599 14.28 -13.26 32.45
C PRO A 599 14.61 -13.55 33.91
N LYS A 600 13.66 -14.13 34.65
CA LYS A 600 13.79 -14.37 36.10
C LYS A 600 14.82 -15.45 36.40
N GLU A 601 15.03 -16.36 35.47
CA GLU A 601 15.99 -17.47 35.49
C GLU A 601 17.42 -16.96 35.64
N LEU A 602 17.71 -15.73 35.20
CA LEU A 602 19.04 -15.12 35.34
C LEU A 602 19.46 -14.96 36.81
N LYS A 603 18.52 -14.96 37.77
CA LYS A 603 18.83 -14.98 39.21
C LYS A 603 19.51 -16.27 39.67
N LYS A 604 19.34 -17.36 38.92
CA LYS A 604 20.02 -18.64 39.19
C LYS A 604 21.47 -18.62 38.69
N VAL A 605 21.76 -17.75 37.71
CA VAL A 605 23.07 -17.66 37.05
C VAL A 605 23.92 -16.55 37.66
N PHE A 606 23.33 -15.39 37.94
CA PHE A 606 24.02 -14.20 38.42
C PHE A 606 23.58 -13.83 39.83
N LYS A 607 24.52 -13.32 40.62
CA LYS A 607 24.29 -12.97 42.04
C LYS A 607 23.64 -11.61 42.17
N ASP A 608 22.83 -11.43 43.21
CA ASP A 608 22.35 -10.10 43.61
C ASP A 608 23.51 -9.14 43.88
N SER A 609 23.30 -7.86 43.55
CA SER A 609 24.30 -6.81 43.71
C SER A 609 23.81 -5.65 44.55
N ALA A 610 24.75 -4.96 45.18
CA ALA A 610 24.49 -3.62 45.68
C ALA A 610 24.06 -2.72 44.52
N LYS A 611 22.96 -1.98 44.72
CA LYS A 611 22.31 -1.21 43.67
C LYS A 611 23.22 -0.07 43.18
N ALA A 612 23.68 -0.17 41.94
CA ALA A 612 24.31 0.95 41.26
C ALA A 612 23.27 2.04 40.98
N ARG A 613 23.73 3.30 40.96
CA ARG A 613 22.90 4.47 40.66
C ARG A 613 23.46 5.18 39.42
N PRO A 614 22.61 5.55 38.45
CA PRO A 614 23.04 6.28 37.26
C PRO A 614 23.67 7.61 37.65
N LYS A 615 24.64 8.06 36.84
CA LYS A 615 25.34 9.34 37.08
C LYS A 615 24.39 10.54 36.94
N ASP A 616 23.55 10.54 35.93
CA ASP A 616 22.79 11.71 35.45
C ASP A 616 21.34 11.38 35.02
N PHE A 617 20.74 10.37 35.66
CA PHE A 617 19.31 10.07 35.50
C PHE A 617 18.56 10.24 36.82
N GLY A 618 17.49 11.03 36.78
CA GLY A 618 16.75 11.48 37.97
C GLY A 618 16.19 10.33 38.81
N PHE A 619 16.29 10.45 40.14
CA PHE A 619 15.93 9.41 41.11
C PHE A 619 14.45 8.98 41.06
N PHE A 620 13.54 9.90 40.73
CA PHE A 620 12.10 9.66 40.66
C PHE A 620 11.61 9.09 39.33
N ARG A 621 12.51 8.92 38.35
CA ARG A 621 12.14 8.38 37.05
C ARG A 621 12.03 6.85 37.12
N HIS A 622 11.06 6.30 36.38
CA HIS A 622 10.83 4.86 36.32
C HIS A 622 12.04 4.16 35.70
N ARG A 623 12.53 3.11 36.37
CA ARG A 623 13.58 2.21 35.90
C ARG A 623 13.51 0.88 36.64
N ASP A 624 13.75 -0.21 35.94
CA ASP A 624 13.58 -1.56 36.47
C ASP A 624 14.67 -1.92 37.49
N SER A 625 15.89 -1.42 37.28
CA SER A 625 17.02 -1.60 38.18
C SER A 625 16.88 -0.90 39.54
N ARG A 626 15.78 -0.16 39.79
CA ARG A 626 15.57 0.58 41.05
C ARG A 626 15.39 -0.39 42.22
N PHE A 627 14.72 -1.51 41.98
CA PHE A 627 14.33 -2.44 43.02
C PHE A 627 15.29 -3.62 43.17
N SER A 628 15.87 -4.12 42.08
CA SER A 628 16.82 -5.24 42.10
C SER A 628 17.80 -5.16 40.93
N GLN A 629 19.04 -5.56 41.18
CA GLN A 629 20.12 -5.65 40.19
C GLN A 629 20.91 -6.94 40.41
N LEU A 630 21.27 -7.60 39.31
CA LEU A 630 22.20 -8.74 39.32
C LEU A 630 23.57 -8.30 38.82
N ARG A 631 24.63 -8.79 39.44
CA ARG A 631 26.01 -8.54 39.02
C ARG A 631 26.47 -9.67 38.11
N VAL A 632 26.76 -9.32 36.87
CA VAL A 632 27.30 -10.24 35.86
C VAL A 632 28.82 -10.31 36.00
N TRP A 633 29.46 -9.17 36.18
CA TRP A 633 30.92 -9.06 36.21
C TRP A 633 31.38 -7.93 37.12
N LYS A 634 32.57 -8.08 37.70
CA LYS A 634 33.26 -7.04 38.47
C LYS A 634 34.73 -7.08 38.10
N ARG A 635 35.32 -5.91 37.87
CA ARG A 635 36.76 -5.77 37.68
C ARG A 635 37.48 -6.26 38.93
N THR A 636 38.39 -7.23 38.77
CA THR A 636 39.38 -7.58 39.79
C THR A 636 40.36 -6.42 39.92
N ALA A 637 40.67 -6.06 41.18
CA ALA A 637 41.55 -4.93 41.51
C ALA A 637 42.93 -5.09 40.87
#